data_AF-A0A7G2MKH0-F1
#
_entry.id   AF-A0A7G2MKH0-F1
#
_cell.length_a   1.000
_cell.length_b   1.000
_cell.length_c   1.000
_cell.angle_alpha   90.00
_cell.angle_beta   90.00
_cell.angle_gamma   90.00
#
_symmetry.space_group_name_H-M   'P 1'
#
loop_
_entity.id
_entity.type
_entity.pdbx_description
1 polymer ?
#
loop_
_entity_poly.entity_id
_entity_poly.type
_entity_poly.pdbx_seq_one_letter_code
_entity_poly.pdbx_strand_id
1 'polypeptide(L)'
;MNCKSIILLIVVLLFWGNAEARKKKGKKVEEVQTESAYRKFFKGKACETAKGMITLHKMDGRVYFEIPLALMGREMLMGSTISEITNNGFGSVGEKPKGLLYISFVRCDSVISLKQLTAQYDTNEENLKQRIKESTIPATIKNFKITTYNEDSTAVVIDMTDYLVSADEAIDPFSPWAPILAGGERVMEKEFRRENSQVVSIKAFEDNVSVKSSLTYGLSLKNKVMYIFQREPFTAVMTRSFILLPEHPMRPRLADPRIAIFSQGVSVFNGDSRGAQARYYAQRWNLEPKDMEQYRKGVLTEPKKPIVFYVDNTFPENWKKYIKEGVEVWQMAFEKIGFKNAIVARDFPVDDVTFDPDNLKYSCVRYSPSWVANAMGPSWTDPRTGEIINASVYLYHNLVKMVQNWRFIQTGPADANVRKIVFDEETLGECIRYVVSHEIGHCLGFMHNMAASSAIPVDSLRSPSFTQKYGTTYSIMDYARNNYVAQPGDKEKGVKLTPPDLGLYDLFTVAWSYTPLPEAKTSEEEVPVLDRWITEKSGDPIYRYGKQQMYMRLDPSSFEEDLGDDPVKAAGYGIQNLKYVLAHLSEWVKDTDKDYTFRQGIYNEIVYQYVRYLNHVTFNIGGVYLNERYDGDARPGYQVVSNEKQERALQFLLEQVKDLTWLNARELRKTMPLMGDVTGFLEDEIFKILTNRLNAVAINVQQATEKDLLTPEVCIHKMYDFIFAPTKQGKSLSAVEKKLQIKFVAQLISNSGVVAKDMGGQPFTLATERQMVAIPEAVKAKSREMYGEIPVQYVGIFTNISLPDYNNVKKDWGNVERQGFDFLQPIAIYPVQMSSLYFNMLKRTQVLLRSKQTQGNDDTRMHYKLLLYKIEQALK
;
A
#
# COMPACT_ATOMS: atom_id res chain seq x y z
N MET A 1 -16.12 72.39 15.38
CA MET A 1 -15.15 73.47 15.13
C MET A 1 -14.52 73.27 13.76
N ASN A 2 -14.84 74.20 12.84
CA ASN A 2 -14.13 74.66 11.63
C ASN A 2 -13.52 73.63 10.65
N CYS A 3 -14.15 73.39 9.49
CA CYS A 3 -14.05 74.14 8.20
C CYS A 3 -12.95 73.55 7.29
N LYS A 4 -13.07 73.29 5.98
CA LYS A 4 -14.08 73.56 4.95
C LYS A 4 -13.73 72.70 3.71
N SER A 5 -14.73 72.15 3.03
CA SER A 5 -14.66 71.75 1.62
C SER A 5 -14.80 72.99 0.72
N ILE A 6 -14.09 73.05 -0.41
CA ILE A 6 -14.38 73.97 -1.52
C ILE A 6 -14.39 73.19 -2.84
N ILE A 7 -15.59 73.14 -3.41
CA ILE A 7 -15.93 72.81 -4.80
C ILE A 7 -15.94 74.15 -5.55
N LEU A 8 -15.39 74.19 -6.78
CA LEU A 8 -15.65 75.29 -7.71
C LEU A 8 -16.12 74.74 -9.07
N LEU A 9 -17.37 75.05 -9.37
CA LEU A 9 -18.05 74.94 -10.67
C LEU A 9 -17.53 76.02 -11.64
N ILE A 10 -17.50 75.72 -12.94
CA ILE A 10 -17.75 76.72 -13.99
C ILE A 10 -18.93 76.24 -14.85
N VAL A 11 -19.92 77.13 -14.92
CA VAL A 11 -21.21 77.07 -15.62
C VAL A 11 -21.06 77.65 -17.02
N VAL A 12 -21.65 77.05 -18.06
CA VAL A 12 -22.28 77.80 -19.18
C VAL A 12 -23.49 77.03 -19.77
N LEU A 13 -24.67 77.49 -19.37
CA LEU A 13 -25.92 77.76 -20.11
C LEU A 13 -26.56 76.71 -21.07
N LEU A 14 -27.79 76.33 -20.70
CA LEU A 14 -28.85 75.73 -21.52
C LEU A 14 -29.54 76.79 -22.41
N PHE A 15 -29.90 76.41 -23.64
CA PHE A 15 -31.12 76.88 -24.30
C PHE A 15 -31.72 75.75 -25.17
N TRP A 16 -33.02 75.51 -24.96
CA TRP A 16 -33.89 74.70 -25.81
C TRP A 16 -34.34 75.50 -27.03
N GLY A 17 -34.42 74.85 -28.20
CA GLY A 17 -35.08 75.38 -29.39
C GLY A 17 -35.29 74.30 -30.45
N ASN A 18 -36.55 73.90 -30.64
CA ASN A 18 -37.00 72.97 -31.68
C ASN A 18 -36.67 73.49 -33.08
N ALA A 19 -36.14 72.62 -33.95
CA ALA A 19 -36.17 72.80 -35.39
C ALA A 19 -36.51 71.48 -36.09
N GLU A 20 -37.50 71.57 -36.98
CA GLU A 20 -38.23 70.50 -37.64
C GLU A 20 -37.39 69.56 -38.52
N ALA A 21 -37.93 68.35 -38.65
CA ALA A 21 -37.43 67.27 -39.48
C ALA A 21 -37.35 67.64 -40.98
N ARG A 22 -36.17 67.35 -41.57
CA ARG A 22 -36.04 67.05 -43.01
C ARG A 22 -35.43 65.66 -43.18
N LYS A 23 -36.26 64.70 -43.58
CA LYS A 23 -35.86 63.39 -44.14
C LYS A 23 -34.86 63.62 -45.29
N LYS A 24 -33.59 63.24 -45.09
CA LYS A 24 -32.63 63.04 -46.18
C LYS A 24 -32.33 61.54 -46.31
N LYS A 25 -32.47 61.07 -47.55
CA LYS A 25 -32.28 59.70 -48.02
C LYS A 25 -30.97 59.08 -47.53
N GLY A 26 -31.06 57.81 -47.15
CA GLY A 26 -29.97 57.02 -46.59
C GLY A 26 -28.72 56.97 -47.46
N LYS A 27 -27.58 57.18 -46.82
CA LYS A 27 -26.35 56.45 -47.15
C LYS A 27 -26.36 55.20 -46.29
N LYS A 28 -26.39 54.02 -46.93
CA LYS A 28 -25.93 52.79 -46.28
C LYS A 28 -24.49 53.06 -45.81
N VAL A 29 -24.32 53.20 -44.51
CA VAL A 29 -23.01 52.95 -43.90
C VAL A 29 -22.87 51.44 -43.99
N GLU A 30 -22.05 50.96 -44.92
CA GLU A 30 -21.48 49.63 -44.76
C GLU A 30 -20.76 49.66 -43.41
N GLU A 31 -21.30 48.96 -42.41
CA GLU A 31 -20.53 48.55 -41.26
C GLU A 31 -19.36 47.73 -41.81
N VAL A 32 -18.22 48.38 -41.96
CA VAL A 32 -16.95 47.69 -42.07
C VAL A 32 -16.81 46.96 -40.73
N GLN A 33 -17.16 45.67 -40.69
CA GLN A 33 -16.80 44.81 -39.56
C GLN A 33 -15.27 44.82 -39.48
N THR A 34 -14.71 45.69 -38.63
CA THR A 34 -13.33 45.59 -38.20
C THR A 34 -13.17 44.19 -37.60
N GLU A 35 -12.36 43.37 -38.25
CA GLU A 35 -12.08 41.99 -37.84
C GLU A 35 -11.61 41.99 -36.37
N SER A 36 -12.33 41.26 -35.50
CA SER A 36 -12.03 41.22 -34.06
C SER A 36 -10.65 40.62 -33.81
N ALA A 37 -10.03 40.97 -32.67
CA ALA A 37 -8.75 40.39 -32.27
C ALA A 37 -8.80 38.85 -32.22
N TYR A 38 -9.95 38.29 -31.82
CA TYR A 38 -10.23 36.86 -31.83
C TYR A 38 -10.21 36.27 -33.24
N ARG A 39 -10.97 36.82 -34.20
CA ARG A 39 -10.95 36.34 -35.60
C ARG A 39 -9.57 36.44 -36.20
N LYS A 40 -8.88 37.57 -35.97
CA LYS A 40 -7.50 37.79 -36.44
C LYS A 40 -6.53 36.75 -35.88
N PHE A 41 -6.73 36.28 -34.64
CA PHE A 41 -5.87 35.29 -34.00
C PHE A 41 -5.93 33.92 -34.69
N PHE A 42 -7.10 33.51 -35.17
CA PHE A 42 -7.31 32.24 -35.90
C PHE A 42 -7.18 32.35 -37.42
N LYS A 43 -7.14 33.56 -37.97
CA LYS A 43 -7.16 33.80 -39.42
C LYS A 43 -6.00 33.10 -40.14
N GLY A 44 -6.34 32.33 -41.17
CA GLY A 44 -5.36 31.67 -42.05
C GLY A 44 -4.66 30.46 -41.42
N LYS A 45 -5.12 29.99 -40.26
CA LYS A 45 -4.54 28.85 -39.53
C LYS A 45 -5.47 27.64 -39.57
N ALA A 46 -4.92 26.46 -39.77
CA ALA A 46 -5.64 25.22 -39.51
C ALA A 46 -5.76 25.04 -38.00
N CYS A 47 -7.00 24.97 -37.49
CA CYS A 47 -7.29 24.89 -36.06
C CYS A 47 -8.20 23.70 -35.75
N GLU A 48 -7.71 22.76 -34.96
CA GLU A 48 -8.50 21.71 -34.33
C GLU A 48 -9.17 22.33 -33.08
N THR A 49 -10.50 22.23 -32.94
CA THR A 49 -11.22 22.80 -31.80
C THR A 49 -12.10 21.75 -31.13
N ALA A 50 -11.95 21.59 -29.81
CA ALA A 50 -12.81 20.76 -28.98
C ALA A 50 -13.60 21.64 -28.01
N LYS A 51 -14.93 21.55 -28.03
CA LYS A 51 -15.83 22.37 -27.21
C LYS A 51 -16.32 21.58 -25.99
N GLY A 52 -16.32 22.23 -24.83
CA GLY A 52 -16.78 21.68 -23.56
C GLY A 52 -16.79 22.79 -22.49
N MET A 53 -16.61 22.43 -21.22
CA MET A 53 -16.49 23.37 -20.10
C MET A 53 -15.45 24.47 -20.38
N ILE A 54 -14.31 24.07 -20.92
CA ILE A 54 -13.28 24.94 -21.48
C ILE A 54 -13.16 24.55 -22.94
N THR A 55 -13.18 25.53 -23.84
CA THR A 55 -12.95 25.24 -25.26
C THR A 55 -11.44 25.17 -25.51
N LEU A 56 -11.01 24.08 -26.14
CA LEU A 56 -9.60 23.87 -26.48
C LEU A 56 -9.39 24.11 -27.97
N HIS A 57 -8.31 24.84 -28.29
CA HIS A 57 -7.88 25.05 -29.66
C HIS A 57 -6.45 24.56 -29.84
N LYS A 58 -6.20 23.74 -30.85
CA LYS A 58 -4.87 23.30 -31.24
C LYS A 58 -4.56 23.80 -32.64
N MET A 59 -3.53 24.64 -32.76
CA MET A 59 -3.06 25.23 -34.01
C MET A 59 -1.57 25.52 -33.92
N ASP A 60 -0.86 25.43 -35.05
CA ASP A 60 0.59 25.68 -35.14
C ASP A 60 1.43 24.91 -34.09
N GLY A 61 1.01 23.68 -33.73
CA GLY A 61 1.67 22.86 -32.71
C GLY A 61 1.49 23.33 -31.26
N ARG A 62 0.63 24.33 -31.02
CA ARG A 62 0.33 24.93 -29.71
C ARG A 62 -1.10 24.62 -29.31
N VAL A 63 -1.36 24.60 -27.99
CA VAL A 63 -2.69 24.42 -27.40
C VAL A 63 -3.09 25.65 -26.61
N TYR A 64 -4.27 26.15 -26.91
CA TYR A 64 -4.88 27.32 -26.31
C TYR A 64 -6.16 26.93 -25.59
N PHE A 65 -6.33 27.45 -24.38
CA PHE A 65 -7.52 27.27 -23.58
C PHE A 65 -8.35 28.54 -23.67
N GLU A 66 -9.55 28.45 -24.23
CA GLU A 66 -10.59 29.46 -24.12
C GLU A 66 -11.42 29.16 -22.85
N ILE A 67 -11.04 29.84 -21.77
CA ILE A 67 -11.61 29.63 -20.43
C ILE A 67 -12.72 30.66 -20.18
N PRO A 68 -13.97 30.24 -19.96
CA PRO A 68 -15.04 31.13 -19.55
C PRO A 68 -14.67 31.91 -18.28
N LEU A 69 -14.95 33.21 -18.26
CA LEU A 69 -14.73 34.05 -17.08
C LEU A 69 -15.53 33.57 -15.86
N ALA A 70 -16.67 32.91 -16.08
CA ALA A 70 -17.49 32.29 -15.04
C ALA A 70 -16.76 31.14 -14.31
N LEU A 71 -15.69 30.57 -14.89
CA LEU A 71 -14.87 29.54 -14.24
C LEU A 71 -13.69 30.12 -13.44
N MET A 72 -13.49 31.44 -13.45
CA MET A 72 -12.40 32.05 -12.68
C MET A 72 -12.63 31.86 -11.18
N GLY A 73 -11.62 31.32 -10.49
CA GLY A 73 -11.67 30.96 -9.08
C GLY A 73 -12.43 29.67 -8.79
N ARG A 74 -12.95 28.96 -9.80
CA ARG A 74 -13.57 27.65 -9.60
C ARG A 74 -12.51 26.59 -9.31
N GLU A 75 -12.88 25.73 -8.38
CA GLU A 75 -12.04 24.67 -7.85
C GLU A 75 -12.04 23.47 -8.80
N MET A 76 -10.85 22.97 -9.15
CA MET A 76 -10.65 21.87 -10.08
C MET A 76 -9.60 20.90 -9.54
N LEU A 77 -9.62 19.67 -10.04
CA LEU A 77 -8.50 18.73 -9.91
C LEU A 77 -7.79 18.58 -11.25
N MET A 78 -6.47 18.51 -11.21
CA MET A 78 -5.64 18.17 -12.37
C MET A 78 -4.89 16.87 -12.11
N GLY A 79 -4.99 15.93 -13.04
CA GLY A 79 -4.28 14.65 -13.01
C GLY A 79 -3.47 14.41 -14.26
N SER A 80 -2.38 13.64 -14.11
CA SER A 80 -1.49 13.25 -15.20
C SER A 80 -1.48 11.73 -15.35
N THR A 81 -2.07 11.24 -16.44
CA THR A 81 -2.17 9.81 -16.77
C THR A 81 -1.13 9.44 -17.83
N ILE A 82 -0.47 8.29 -17.69
CA ILE A 82 0.37 7.70 -18.75
C ILE A 82 -0.55 7.08 -19.80
N SER A 83 -0.51 7.59 -21.04
CA SER A 83 -1.25 7.01 -22.17
C SER A 83 -0.40 6.02 -22.95
N GLU A 84 0.90 6.30 -23.13
CA GLU A 84 1.87 5.44 -23.80
C GLU A 84 3.24 5.66 -23.16
N ILE A 85 4.11 4.65 -23.15
CA ILE A 85 5.43 4.74 -22.51
C ILE A 85 6.45 3.83 -23.19
N THR A 86 7.69 4.29 -23.32
CA THR A 86 8.78 3.47 -23.90
C THR A 86 9.09 2.22 -23.08
N ASN A 87 8.92 2.28 -21.75
CA ASN A 87 9.27 1.17 -20.85
C ASN A 87 8.36 1.14 -19.62
N ASN A 88 7.60 0.05 -19.47
CA ASN A 88 6.64 -0.15 -18.38
C ASN A 88 7.29 -0.31 -16.98
N GLY A 89 8.63 -0.41 -16.91
CA GLY A 89 9.37 -0.37 -15.64
C GLY A 89 9.27 0.98 -14.92
N PHE A 90 8.97 2.07 -15.63
CA PHE A 90 8.82 3.41 -15.07
C PHE A 90 7.38 3.78 -14.67
N GLY A 91 6.39 3.00 -15.12
CA GLY A 91 4.96 3.21 -14.90
C GLY A 91 4.14 2.47 -15.95
N SER A 92 2.88 2.20 -15.66
CA SER A 92 1.96 1.48 -16.57
C SER A 92 1.04 2.42 -17.34
N VAL A 93 0.56 1.99 -18.50
CA VAL A 93 -0.51 2.70 -19.23
C VAL A 93 -1.79 2.75 -18.36
N GLY A 94 -2.40 3.93 -18.29
CA GLY A 94 -3.51 4.27 -17.39
C GLY A 94 -3.06 4.73 -16.00
N GLU A 95 -1.79 4.52 -15.62
CA GLU A 95 -1.27 4.91 -14.31
C GLU A 95 -1.19 6.43 -14.17
N LYS A 96 -1.42 6.92 -12.94
CA LYS A 96 -1.19 8.32 -12.56
C LYS A 96 0.03 8.39 -11.64
N PRO A 97 1.22 8.77 -12.16
CA PRO A 97 2.47 8.68 -11.42
C PRO A 97 2.57 9.62 -10.21
N LYS A 98 1.70 10.65 -10.16
CA LYS A 98 1.67 11.70 -9.15
C LYS A 98 0.26 11.85 -8.58
N GLY A 99 0.17 12.42 -7.37
CA GLY A 99 -1.11 12.82 -6.78
C GLY A 99 -1.81 13.91 -7.61
N LEU A 100 -3.13 14.04 -7.44
CA LEU A 100 -3.89 15.08 -8.12
C LEU A 100 -3.53 16.46 -7.57
N LEU A 101 -3.42 17.44 -8.45
CA LEU A 101 -3.24 18.84 -8.08
C LEU A 101 -4.60 19.48 -7.85
N TYR A 102 -4.80 20.04 -6.66
CA TYR A 102 -5.95 20.87 -6.35
C TYR A 102 -5.71 22.31 -6.82
N ILE A 103 -6.44 22.77 -7.84
CA ILE A 103 -6.08 23.97 -8.60
C ILE A 103 -7.28 24.88 -8.91
N SER A 104 -6.99 26.13 -9.30
CA SER A 104 -7.95 27.04 -9.93
C SER A 104 -7.26 27.97 -10.92
N PHE A 105 -8.00 28.44 -11.93
CA PHE A 105 -7.58 29.57 -12.77
C PHE A 105 -8.11 30.87 -12.19
N VAL A 106 -7.24 31.85 -11.93
CA VAL A 106 -7.61 33.13 -11.36
C VAL A 106 -7.09 34.25 -12.24
N ARG A 107 -7.93 35.23 -12.56
CA ARG A 107 -7.49 36.45 -13.25
C ARG A 107 -6.78 37.38 -12.27
N CYS A 108 -5.53 37.74 -12.59
CA CYS A 108 -4.74 38.72 -11.87
C CYS A 108 -4.31 39.81 -12.86
N ASP A 109 -5.00 40.95 -12.85
CA ASP A 109 -4.82 42.07 -13.77
C ASP A 109 -4.89 41.67 -15.26
N SER A 110 -3.71 41.56 -15.90
CA SER A 110 -3.51 41.29 -17.32
C SER A 110 -3.10 39.83 -17.62
N VAL A 111 -3.01 39.00 -16.59
CA VAL A 111 -2.65 37.58 -16.70
C VAL A 111 -3.71 36.68 -16.07
N ILE A 112 -3.74 35.43 -16.51
CA ILE A 112 -4.45 34.33 -15.84
C ILE A 112 -3.41 33.51 -15.08
N SER A 113 -3.57 33.37 -13.78
CA SER A 113 -2.73 32.55 -12.92
C SER A 113 -3.38 31.18 -12.72
N LEU A 114 -2.66 30.10 -13.03
CA LEU A 114 -2.96 28.78 -12.49
C LEU A 114 -2.42 28.73 -11.07
N LYS A 115 -3.30 28.51 -10.10
CA LYS A 115 -2.96 28.50 -8.69
C LYS A 115 -3.21 27.13 -8.06
N GLN A 116 -2.29 26.71 -7.19
CA GLN A 116 -2.44 25.55 -6.31
C GLN A 116 -3.25 25.97 -5.08
N LEU A 117 -4.39 25.31 -4.88
CA LEU A 117 -5.26 25.46 -3.73
C LEU A 117 -4.82 24.53 -2.58
N THR A 118 -5.32 24.81 -1.37
CA THR A 118 -5.16 23.94 -0.20
C THR A 118 -6.49 23.71 0.49
N ALA A 119 -6.72 22.49 0.96
CA ALA A 119 -7.85 22.10 1.81
C ALA A 119 -7.38 21.60 3.19
N GLN A 120 -6.14 21.91 3.57
CA GLN A 120 -5.51 21.39 4.79
C GLN A 120 -6.02 22.03 6.09
N TYR A 121 -6.83 23.08 6.00
CA TYR A 121 -7.23 23.89 7.15
C TYR A 121 -8.75 24.10 7.17
N ASP A 122 -9.35 24.03 8.34
CA ASP A 122 -10.79 24.18 8.53
C ASP A 122 -11.13 24.93 9.83
N THR A 123 -12.33 25.50 9.93
CA THR A 123 -12.82 26.20 11.12
C THR A 123 -14.34 26.36 11.09
N ASN A 124 -14.95 26.29 12.27
CA ASN A 124 -16.37 26.59 12.44
C ASN A 124 -16.63 28.08 12.72
N GLU A 125 -15.58 28.91 12.81
CA GLU A 125 -15.66 30.33 13.18
C GLU A 125 -15.46 31.27 12.00
N GLU A 126 -16.43 32.15 11.77
CA GLU A 126 -16.45 33.01 10.58
C GLU A 126 -15.28 34.00 10.50
N ASN A 127 -14.86 34.56 11.65
CA ASN A 127 -13.69 35.44 11.73
C ASN A 127 -12.38 34.70 11.38
N LEU A 128 -12.26 33.43 11.78
CA LEU A 128 -11.08 32.62 11.48
C LEU A 128 -11.07 32.18 10.01
N LYS A 129 -12.22 31.94 9.36
CA LYS A 129 -12.27 31.60 7.93
C LYS A 129 -11.56 32.64 7.07
N GLN A 130 -11.83 33.92 7.34
CA GLN A 130 -11.18 35.01 6.62
C GLN A 130 -9.66 35.05 6.88
N ARG A 131 -9.23 34.89 8.14
CA ARG A 131 -7.80 34.88 8.49
C ARG A 131 -7.07 33.68 7.88
N ILE A 132 -7.66 32.49 7.92
CA ILE A 132 -7.13 31.29 7.26
C ILE A 132 -6.96 31.58 5.77
N LYS A 133 -8.01 32.06 5.09
CA LYS A 133 -7.96 32.40 3.66
C LYS A 133 -6.84 33.40 3.33
N GLU A 134 -6.59 34.39 4.18
CA GLU A 134 -5.47 35.35 4.02
C GLU A 134 -4.10 34.73 4.31
N SER A 135 -4.02 33.77 5.22
CA SER A 135 -2.78 33.07 5.59
C SER A 135 -2.47 31.85 4.72
N THR A 136 -3.41 31.43 3.87
CA THR A 136 -3.31 30.22 3.03
C THR A 136 -3.63 30.54 1.57
N ILE A 137 -3.33 31.78 1.14
CA ILE A 137 -3.59 32.21 -0.23
C ILE A 137 -3.01 31.20 -1.24
N PRO A 138 -3.74 30.87 -2.31
CA PRO A 138 -3.28 29.91 -3.29
C PRO A 138 -1.94 30.30 -3.93
N ALA A 139 -1.00 29.36 -3.96
CA ALA A 139 0.32 29.57 -4.56
C ALA A 139 0.21 29.61 -6.09
N THR A 140 0.95 30.50 -6.74
CA THR A 140 0.95 30.60 -8.21
C THR A 140 1.86 29.52 -8.80
N ILE A 141 1.28 28.57 -9.55
CA ILE A 141 2.03 27.57 -10.32
C ILE A 141 2.60 28.25 -11.57
N LYS A 142 1.74 28.94 -12.33
CA LYS A 142 2.13 29.57 -13.60
C LYS A 142 1.23 30.75 -13.93
N ASN A 143 1.81 31.80 -14.50
CA ASN A 143 1.08 32.92 -15.09
C ASN A 143 1.05 32.79 -16.61
N PHE A 144 -0.13 33.03 -17.18
CA PHE A 144 -0.40 32.98 -18.61
C PHE A 144 -0.87 34.35 -19.09
N LYS A 145 -0.25 34.85 -20.16
CA LYS A 145 -0.68 36.09 -20.80
C LYS A 145 -2.01 35.84 -21.52
N ILE A 146 -2.96 36.76 -21.36
CA ILE A 146 -4.18 36.76 -22.15
C ILE A 146 -3.81 37.07 -23.60
N THR A 147 -4.10 36.13 -24.49
CA THR A 147 -3.78 36.25 -25.92
C THR A 147 -4.86 37.05 -26.63
N THR A 148 -6.12 36.75 -26.34
CA THR A 148 -7.31 37.49 -26.79
C THR A 148 -8.49 37.15 -25.89
N TYR A 149 -9.55 37.93 -25.97
CA TYR A 149 -10.89 37.52 -25.51
C TYR A 149 -11.64 36.85 -26.67
N ASN A 150 -12.65 36.05 -26.36
CA ASN A 150 -13.60 35.57 -27.36
C ASN A 150 -14.53 36.71 -27.86
N GLU A 151 -15.35 36.43 -28.87
CA GLU A 151 -16.11 37.45 -29.60
C GLU A 151 -17.03 38.31 -28.71
N ASP A 152 -17.64 37.71 -27.69
CA ASP A 152 -18.55 38.38 -26.76
C ASP A 152 -17.86 38.78 -25.43
N SER A 153 -16.54 38.59 -25.34
CA SER A 153 -15.73 38.87 -24.15
C SER A 153 -16.12 38.10 -22.88
N THR A 154 -16.83 36.97 -23.02
CA THR A 154 -17.21 36.09 -21.90
C THR A 154 -16.13 35.09 -21.52
N ALA A 155 -15.12 34.87 -22.37
CA ALA A 155 -14.01 33.96 -22.15
C ALA A 155 -12.65 34.58 -22.55
N VAL A 156 -11.58 34.05 -21.96
CA VAL A 156 -10.20 34.44 -22.24
C VAL A 156 -9.46 33.29 -22.90
N VAL A 157 -8.66 33.61 -23.92
CA VAL A 157 -7.78 32.63 -24.59
C VAL A 157 -6.36 32.76 -24.02
N ILE A 158 -5.85 31.67 -23.46
CA ILE A 158 -4.48 31.57 -22.94
C ILE A 158 -3.73 30.43 -23.61
N ASP A 159 -2.41 30.56 -23.74
CA ASP A 159 -1.54 29.52 -24.28
C ASP A 159 -1.01 28.61 -23.15
N MET A 160 -1.39 27.33 -23.18
CA MET A 160 -1.01 26.35 -22.15
C MET A 160 0.16 25.47 -22.58
N THR A 161 0.67 25.63 -23.80
CA THR A 161 1.60 24.69 -24.45
C THR A 161 2.86 24.45 -23.62
N ASP A 162 3.51 25.52 -23.18
CA ASP A 162 4.80 25.40 -22.49
C ASP A 162 4.69 24.88 -21.06
N TYR A 163 3.48 24.87 -20.48
CA TYR A 163 3.22 24.18 -19.23
C TYR A 163 2.95 22.69 -19.46
N LEU A 164 2.10 22.36 -20.44
CA LEU A 164 1.68 20.98 -20.74
C LEU A 164 2.72 20.16 -21.51
N VAL A 165 3.76 20.81 -22.04
CA VAL A 165 4.92 20.18 -22.70
C VAL A 165 6.20 20.61 -21.96
N SER A 166 6.29 20.22 -20.70
CA SER A 166 7.40 20.57 -19.81
C SER A 166 7.87 19.37 -18.99
N ALA A 167 9.01 19.55 -18.30
CA ALA A 167 9.51 18.62 -17.29
C ALA A 167 9.20 19.09 -15.86
N ASP A 168 8.06 19.75 -15.67
CA ASP A 168 7.57 20.09 -14.34
C ASP A 168 7.35 18.80 -13.53
N GLU A 169 8.06 18.68 -12.41
CA GLU A 169 8.10 17.47 -11.58
C GLU A 169 6.73 17.08 -11.01
N ALA A 170 5.79 18.03 -10.89
CA ALA A 170 4.44 17.77 -10.41
C ALA A 170 3.57 17.03 -11.45
N ILE A 171 3.93 17.08 -12.74
CA ILE A 171 3.13 16.54 -13.85
C ILE A 171 3.96 15.69 -14.84
N ASP A 172 5.18 15.30 -14.45
CA ASP A 172 6.05 14.42 -15.24
C ASP A 172 5.58 12.95 -15.21
N PRO A 173 6.11 12.06 -16.07
CA PRO A 173 5.67 10.67 -16.12
C PRO A 173 6.26 9.78 -15.02
N PHE A 174 7.03 10.32 -14.08
CA PHE A 174 7.93 9.52 -13.25
C PHE A 174 7.48 9.44 -11.79
N SER A 175 6.94 8.28 -11.40
CA SER A 175 6.64 8.00 -10.00
C SER A 175 7.92 7.81 -9.19
N PRO A 176 8.04 8.40 -7.98
CA PRO A 176 9.14 8.09 -7.06
C PRO A 176 9.13 6.63 -6.60
N TRP A 177 8.00 5.93 -6.78
CA TRP A 177 7.80 4.53 -6.42
C TRP A 177 7.79 3.59 -7.63
N ALA A 178 8.19 4.07 -8.81
CA ALA A 178 8.24 3.25 -10.01
C ALA A 178 9.04 1.95 -9.76
N PRO A 179 8.58 0.78 -10.23
CA PRO A 179 9.23 -0.50 -9.97
C PRO A 179 10.74 -0.52 -10.28
N ILE A 180 11.15 0.15 -11.36
CA ILE A 180 12.56 0.24 -11.76
C ILE A 180 13.46 0.96 -10.74
N LEU A 181 12.90 1.77 -9.85
CA LEU A 181 13.65 2.50 -8.81
C LEU A 181 13.98 1.64 -7.58
N ALA A 182 13.50 0.40 -7.52
CA ALA A 182 13.89 -0.57 -6.49
C ALA A 182 13.65 -0.08 -5.05
N GLY A 183 12.52 0.59 -4.80
CA GLY A 183 12.21 1.12 -3.46
C GLY A 183 13.18 2.21 -2.97
N GLY A 184 13.82 2.94 -3.90
CA GLY A 184 14.77 4.02 -3.61
C GLY A 184 16.24 3.60 -3.62
N GLU A 185 16.54 2.34 -3.91
CA GLU A 185 17.93 1.85 -4.05
C GLU A 185 18.61 2.32 -5.35
N ARG A 186 17.83 2.88 -6.29
CA ARG A 186 18.31 3.45 -7.55
C ARG A 186 17.87 4.90 -7.67
N VAL A 187 18.74 5.71 -8.28
CA VAL A 187 18.49 7.12 -8.57
C VAL A 187 18.37 7.29 -10.08
N MET A 188 17.36 8.02 -10.49
CA MET A 188 17.11 8.36 -11.89
C MET A 188 17.47 9.82 -12.16
N GLU A 189 18.20 10.03 -13.25
CA GLU A 189 18.53 11.36 -13.77
C GLU A 189 17.76 11.57 -15.08
N LYS A 190 17.21 12.78 -15.25
CA LYS A 190 16.27 13.11 -16.32
C LYS A 190 16.81 14.30 -17.13
N GLU A 191 17.07 14.09 -18.43
CA GLU A 191 17.44 15.16 -19.38
C GLU A 191 16.25 15.43 -20.32
N PHE A 192 15.43 16.45 -20.05
CA PHE A 192 14.27 16.74 -20.89
C PHE A 192 14.65 17.34 -22.25
N ARG A 193 14.04 16.81 -23.33
CA ARG A 193 14.27 17.23 -24.71
C ARG A 193 13.03 17.93 -25.26
N ARG A 194 12.93 19.25 -25.06
CA ARG A 194 11.75 20.05 -25.40
C ARG A 194 11.45 20.06 -26.90
N GLU A 195 12.50 20.10 -27.72
CA GLU A 195 12.47 20.08 -29.18
C GLU A 195 11.93 18.77 -29.77
N ASN A 196 12.02 17.68 -28.98
CA ASN A 196 11.48 16.36 -29.33
C ASN A 196 10.15 16.06 -28.61
N SER A 197 9.51 17.09 -28.02
CA SER A 197 8.28 16.97 -27.25
C SER A 197 7.20 17.86 -27.85
N GLN A 198 5.95 17.38 -27.87
CA GLN A 198 4.87 18.04 -28.61
C GLN A 198 3.48 17.74 -28.06
N VAL A 199 2.51 18.62 -28.35
CA VAL A 199 1.09 18.34 -28.13
C VAL A 199 0.59 17.36 -29.19
N VAL A 200 -0.11 16.32 -28.76
CA VAL A 200 -0.62 15.24 -29.61
C VAL A 200 -2.08 15.49 -29.96
N SER A 201 -2.97 15.59 -28.97
CA SER A 201 -4.42 15.75 -29.20
C SER A 201 -5.11 16.48 -28.04
N ILE A 202 -6.34 16.94 -28.30
CA ILE A 202 -7.18 17.65 -27.35
C ILE A 202 -8.59 17.03 -27.29
N LYS A 203 -9.19 16.98 -26.11
CA LYS A 203 -10.60 16.64 -25.92
C LYS A 203 -11.24 17.54 -24.87
N ALA A 204 -12.53 17.83 -25.04
CA ALA A 204 -13.30 18.65 -24.13
C ALA A 204 -14.67 18.01 -23.88
N PHE A 205 -15.13 18.10 -22.63
CA PHE A 205 -16.37 17.51 -22.13
C PHE A 205 -17.13 18.55 -21.29
N GLU A 206 -18.35 18.22 -20.87
CA GLU A 206 -19.20 19.14 -20.10
C GLU A 206 -18.60 19.54 -18.74
N ASP A 207 -17.87 18.64 -18.08
CA ASP A 207 -17.34 18.79 -16.72
C ASP A 207 -15.81 18.73 -16.64
N ASN A 208 -15.13 18.44 -17.76
CA ASN A 208 -13.68 18.28 -17.79
C ASN A 208 -13.07 18.51 -19.18
N VAL A 209 -11.76 18.67 -19.23
CA VAL A 209 -10.98 18.72 -20.49
C VAL A 209 -9.71 17.89 -20.36
N SER A 210 -9.20 17.37 -21.48
CA SER A 210 -7.94 16.63 -21.50
C SER A 210 -7.04 17.04 -22.67
N VAL A 211 -5.74 17.10 -22.39
CA VAL A 211 -4.69 17.38 -23.40
C VAL A 211 -3.66 16.27 -23.35
N LYS A 212 -3.38 15.66 -24.49
CA LYS A 212 -2.35 14.63 -24.64
C LYS A 212 -1.06 15.25 -25.17
N SER A 213 0.05 15.00 -24.50
CA SER A 213 1.39 15.49 -24.86
C SER A 213 2.39 14.34 -24.91
N SER A 214 3.29 14.34 -25.90
CA SER A 214 4.44 13.44 -25.97
C SER A 214 5.65 14.15 -25.35
N LEU A 215 6.21 13.57 -24.29
CA LEU A 215 7.34 14.10 -23.53
C LEU A 215 8.56 13.19 -23.72
N THR A 216 9.67 13.75 -24.18
CA THR A 216 10.91 13.02 -24.50
C THR A 216 12.04 13.40 -23.56
N TYR A 217 12.80 12.41 -23.10
CA TYR A 217 13.90 12.53 -22.16
C TYR A 217 15.11 11.70 -22.62
N GLY A 218 16.31 12.07 -22.16
CA GLY A 218 17.44 11.16 -21.99
C GLY A 218 17.48 10.71 -20.54
N LEU A 219 17.35 9.41 -20.27
CA LEU A 219 17.36 8.87 -18.92
C LEU A 219 18.67 8.18 -18.58
N SER A 220 19.17 8.43 -17.38
CA SER A 220 20.25 7.65 -16.77
C SER A 220 19.74 7.05 -15.47
N LEU A 221 20.07 5.79 -15.21
CA LEU A 221 19.71 5.10 -13.98
C LEU A 221 20.99 4.60 -13.30
N LYS A 222 21.17 4.94 -12.03
CA LYS A 222 22.31 4.53 -11.22
C LYS A 222 21.88 3.80 -9.97
N ASN A 223 22.65 2.80 -9.56
CA ASN A 223 22.59 2.21 -8.22
C ASN A 223 23.73 2.78 -7.37
N LYS A 224 23.93 2.27 -6.15
CA LYS A 224 24.98 2.73 -5.23
C LYS A 224 26.43 2.56 -5.76
N VAL A 225 26.64 1.74 -6.78
CA VAL A 225 27.99 1.33 -7.24
C VAL A 225 28.28 1.78 -8.68
N MET A 226 27.28 1.83 -9.56
CA MET A 226 27.46 2.09 -10.99
C MET A 226 26.18 2.58 -11.67
N TYR A 227 26.34 3.12 -12.88
CA TYR A 227 25.22 3.29 -13.81
C TYR A 227 24.78 1.94 -14.36
N ILE A 228 23.46 1.73 -14.35
CA ILE A 228 22.80 0.59 -15.02
C ILE A 228 22.70 0.89 -16.52
N PHE A 229 22.28 2.11 -16.87
CA PHE A 229 22.34 2.65 -18.24
C PHE A 229 22.45 4.18 -18.16
N GLN A 230 22.86 4.82 -19.27
CA GLN A 230 23.08 6.27 -19.34
C GLN A 230 22.49 6.86 -20.61
N ARG A 231 21.81 8.01 -20.46
CA ARG A 231 21.26 8.85 -21.53
C ARG A 231 20.42 8.09 -22.57
N GLU A 232 19.74 7.04 -22.14
CA GLU A 232 18.84 6.25 -22.98
C GLU A 232 17.65 7.11 -23.43
N PRO A 233 17.32 7.14 -24.74
CA PRO A 233 16.12 7.82 -25.22
C PRO A 233 14.85 7.22 -24.60
N PHE A 234 14.00 8.09 -24.07
CA PHE A 234 12.74 7.69 -23.44
C PHE A 234 11.64 8.67 -23.81
N THR A 235 10.47 8.16 -24.18
CA THR A 235 9.29 8.97 -24.47
C THR A 235 8.09 8.42 -23.71
N ALA A 236 7.34 9.32 -23.08
CA ALA A 236 6.03 9.02 -22.51
C ALA A 236 4.99 9.95 -23.13
N VAL A 237 3.90 9.37 -23.62
CA VAL A 237 2.71 10.11 -24.02
C VAL A 237 1.80 10.19 -22.82
N MET A 238 1.38 11.40 -22.49
CA MET A 238 0.75 11.67 -21.23
C MET A 238 -0.51 12.51 -21.41
N THR A 239 -1.60 12.11 -20.77
CA THR A 239 -2.88 12.83 -20.78
C THR A 239 -3.02 13.69 -19.52
N ARG A 240 -3.23 14.99 -19.70
CA ARG A 240 -3.45 15.98 -18.63
C ARG A 240 -4.93 16.28 -18.55
N SER A 241 -5.59 15.80 -17.50
CA SER A 241 -7.04 15.94 -17.31
C SER A 241 -7.33 16.98 -16.25
N PHE A 242 -8.20 17.94 -16.56
CA PHE A 242 -8.70 18.98 -15.67
C PHE A 242 -10.18 18.75 -15.44
N ILE A 243 -10.59 18.42 -14.21
CA ILE A 243 -11.99 18.15 -13.86
C ILE A 243 -12.51 19.18 -12.87
N LEU A 244 -13.70 19.70 -13.13
CA LEU A 244 -14.37 20.63 -12.23
C LEU A 244 -14.89 19.89 -11.00
N LEU A 245 -14.60 20.43 -9.82
CA LEU A 245 -15.17 19.91 -8.60
C LEU A 245 -16.61 20.39 -8.41
N PRO A 246 -17.50 19.58 -7.79
CA PRO A 246 -18.87 19.99 -7.50
C PRO A 246 -18.93 21.27 -6.66
N GLU A 247 -19.90 22.14 -6.96
CA GLU A 247 -20.20 23.33 -6.16
C GLU A 247 -20.69 22.96 -4.75
N HIS A 248 -21.45 21.87 -4.67
CA HIS A 248 -21.93 21.30 -3.42
C HIS A 248 -21.11 20.03 -3.14
N PRO A 249 -20.05 20.13 -2.32
CA PRO A 249 -19.22 18.99 -1.96
C PRO A 249 -20.03 17.93 -1.21
N MET A 250 -19.65 16.65 -1.34
CA MET A 250 -20.17 15.57 -0.50
C MET A 250 -20.00 15.92 0.99
N ARG A 251 -20.99 15.61 1.84
CA ARG A 251 -20.78 15.70 3.29
C ARG A 251 -19.66 14.71 3.71
N PRO A 252 -18.54 15.19 4.27
CA PRO A 252 -17.48 14.30 4.73
C PRO A 252 -17.98 13.42 5.87
N ARG A 253 -17.49 12.18 5.95
CA ARG A 253 -17.66 11.33 7.14
C ARG A 253 -16.39 11.40 7.96
N LEU A 254 -16.50 11.64 9.26
CA LEU A 254 -15.31 11.65 10.13
C LEU A 254 -14.75 10.23 10.23
N ALA A 255 -13.45 10.08 10.00
CA ALA A 255 -12.77 8.79 10.06
C ALA A 255 -12.62 8.32 11.52
N ASP A 256 -12.54 7.02 11.72
CA ASP A 256 -12.28 6.38 13.01
C ASP A 256 -11.06 5.46 12.89
N PRO A 257 -10.04 5.58 13.77
CA PRO A 257 -8.81 4.81 13.66
C PRO A 257 -8.99 3.31 13.97
N ARG A 258 -10.14 2.90 14.53
CA ARG A 258 -10.45 1.51 14.91
C ARG A 258 -10.99 0.68 13.75
N ILE A 259 -11.19 1.27 12.57
CA ILE A 259 -11.71 0.61 11.37
C ILE A 259 -10.78 0.82 10.16
N ALA A 260 -10.68 -0.20 9.30
CA ALA A 260 -9.72 -0.24 8.19
C ALA A 260 -10.12 0.62 6.98
N ILE A 261 -10.07 1.96 7.11
CA ILE A 261 -10.49 2.91 6.07
C ILE A 261 -9.41 3.96 5.82
N PHE A 262 -9.11 4.22 4.54
CA PHE A 262 -8.20 5.30 4.17
C PHE A 262 -8.78 6.63 4.60
N SER A 263 -7.92 7.50 5.15
CA SER A 263 -8.34 8.81 5.63
C SER A 263 -7.50 9.93 5.04
N GLN A 264 -7.99 11.16 5.18
CA GLN A 264 -7.23 12.38 4.89
C GLN A 264 -7.38 13.36 6.05
N GLY A 265 -6.26 13.91 6.52
CA GLY A 265 -6.21 14.81 7.66
C GLY A 265 -6.34 16.28 7.26
N VAL A 266 -7.04 17.06 8.08
CA VAL A 266 -7.11 18.52 8.05
C VAL A 266 -6.83 19.07 9.46
N SER A 267 -6.28 20.28 9.52
CA SER A 267 -6.04 21.00 10.78
C SER A 267 -7.19 21.97 11.03
N VAL A 268 -7.92 21.76 12.11
CA VAL A 268 -9.05 22.58 12.54
C VAL A 268 -8.59 23.62 13.55
N PHE A 269 -8.92 24.88 13.28
CA PHE A 269 -8.66 25.99 14.20
C PHE A 269 -9.98 26.56 14.71
N ASN A 270 -10.23 26.49 16.00
CA ASN A 270 -11.33 27.19 16.65
C ASN A 270 -10.77 28.00 17.84
N GLY A 271 -11.47 29.03 18.27
CA GLY A 271 -11.13 29.88 19.41
C GLY A 271 -11.34 29.23 20.77
N ASP A 272 -11.55 27.92 20.81
CA ASP A 272 -11.60 27.16 22.05
C ASP A 272 -10.19 26.88 22.61
N SER A 273 -10.12 26.46 23.88
CA SER A 273 -8.86 26.25 24.58
C SER A 273 -8.09 25.00 24.16
N ARG A 274 -8.51 24.28 23.11
CA ARG A 274 -7.87 23.04 22.65
C ARG A 274 -6.76 23.30 21.62
N GLY A 275 -6.62 24.53 21.12
CA GLY A 275 -5.65 24.87 20.09
C GLY A 275 -5.95 24.19 18.75
N ALA A 276 -4.94 24.04 17.90
CA ALA A 276 -5.09 23.35 16.61
C ALA A 276 -5.38 21.86 16.81
N GLN A 277 -6.43 21.36 16.17
CA GLN A 277 -6.86 19.96 16.26
C GLN A 277 -6.71 19.27 14.90
N ALA A 278 -6.29 18.01 14.89
CA ALA A 278 -6.40 17.19 13.70
C ALA A 278 -7.83 16.64 13.57
N ARG A 279 -8.36 16.66 12.35
CA ARG A 279 -9.63 16.04 11.96
C ARG A 279 -9.37 15.20 10.72
N TYR A 280 -9.91 14.00 10.68
CA TYR A 280 -9.71 13.08 9.57
C TYR A 280 -11.04 12.77 8.87
N TYR A 281 -11.05 12.81 7.54
CA TYR A 281 -12.19 12.40 6.73
C TYR A 281 -11.95 11.03 6.12
N ALA A 282 -12.96 10.16 6.20
CA ALA A 282 -12.95 8.86 5.56
C ALA A 282 -13.03 9.00 4.04
N GLN A 283 -12.17 8.30 3.31
CA GLN A 283 -12.20 8.28 1.85
C GLN A 283 -13.28 7.31 1.38
N ARG A 284 -14.29 7.80 0.65
CA ARG A 284 -15.44 6.99 0.22
C ARG A 284 -16.14 7.57 -1.02
N TRP A 285 -16.88 6.74 -1.74
CA TRP A 285 -17.78 7.19 -2.79
C TRP A 285 -19.04 7.89 -2.23
N ASN A 286 -19.58 8.85 -2.97
CA ASN A 286 -20.82 9.54 -2.62
C ASN A 286 -22.06 8.73 -3.04
N LEU A 287 -22.42 7.72 -2.24
CA LEU A 287 -23.60 6.89 -2.45
C LEU A 287 -24.81 7.44 -1.70
N GLU A 288 -25.73 8.06 -2.44
CA GLU A 288 -27.03 8.47 -1.93
C GLU A 288 -28.15 7.65 -2.58
N PRO A 289 -29.16 7.17 -1.82
CA PRO A 289 -30.32 6.53 -2.40
C PRO A 289 -31.04 7.44 -3.39
N LYS A 290 -31.38 6.89 -4.55
CA LYS A 290 -32.23 7.57 -5.55
C LYS A 290 -33.65 7.78 -5.03
N ASP A 291 -34.14 6.85 -4.19
CA ASP A 291 -35.44 6.92 -3.53
C ASP A 291 -35.28 6.71 -2.02
N MET A 292 -35.19 7.80 -1.27
CA MET A 292 -35.05 7.77 0.18
C MET A 292 -36.27 7.20 0.91
N GLU A 293 -37.46 7.23 0.30
CA GLU A 293 -38.67 6.71 0.93
C GLU A 293 -38.67 5.18 0.89
N GLN A 294 -38.32 4.60 -0.26
CA GLN A 294 -38.18 3.15 -0.41
C GLN A 294 -37.01 2.61 0.39
N TYR A 295 -35.89 3.34 0.41
CA TYR A 295 -34.74 3.00 1.26
C TYR A 295 -35.14 2.87 2.73
N ARG A 296 -35.92 3.84 3.26
CA ARG A 296 -36.44 3.80 4.64
C ARG A 296 -37.40 2.64 4.92
N LYS A 297 -38.06 2.09 3.89
CA LYS A 297 -38.92 0.90 3.99
C LYS A 297 -38.13 -0.41 3.90
N GLY A 298 -36.81 -0.36 3.76
CA GLY A 298 -35.94 -1.53 3.60
C GLY A 298 -36.01 -2.15 2.20
N VAL A 299 -36.54 -1.43 1.21
CA VAL A 299 -36.56 -1.87 -0.19
C VAL A 299 -35.25 -1.47 -0.86
N LEU A 300 -34.63 -2.38 -1.61
CA LEU A 300 -33.38 -2.09 -2.33
C LEU A 300 -33.58 -0.97 -3.35
N THR A 301 -32.73 0.04 -3.28
CA THR A 301 -32.75 1.20 -4.17
C THR A 301 -31.45 1.34 -4.95
N GLU A 302 -31.49 1.96 -6.12
CA GLU A 302 -30.25 2.33 -6.83
C GLU A 302 -29.65 3.59 -6.19
N PRO A 303 -28.32 3.74 -6.16
CA PRO A 303 -27.73 5.02 -5.82
C PRO A 303 -27.97 6.05 -6.93
N LYS A 304 -27.97 7.34 -6.59
CA LYS A 304 -28.02 8.43 -7.58
C LYS A 304 -26.85 8.36 -8.57
N LYS A 305 -25.66 7.97 -8.09
CA LYS A 305 -24.46 7.75 -8.88
C LYS A 305 -23.88 6.37 -8.55
N PRO A 306 -24.02 5.36 -9.43
CA PRO A 306 -23.39 4.07 -9.23
C PRO A 306 -21.87 4.16 -9.45
N ILE A 307 -21.13 3.28 -8.79
CA ILE A 307 -19.69 3.09 -9.00
C ILE A 307 -19.52 2.21 -10.23
N VAL A 308 -18.88 2.72 -11.28
CA VAL A 308 -18.72 2.01 -12.55
C VAL A 308 -17.25 1.80 -12.83
N PHE A 309 -16.83 0.54 -12.98
CA PHE A 309 -15.49 0.20 -13.47
C PHE A 309 -15.55 -0.27 -14.91
N TYR A 310 -14.76 0.36 -15.77
CA TYR A 310 -14.59 -0.04 -17.15
C TYR A 310 -13.40 -1.01 -17.28
N VAL A 311 -13.60 -2.15 -17.92
CA VAL A 311 -12.62 -3.21 -18.10
C VAL A 311 -11.96 -3.07 -19.46
N ASP A 312 -10.64 -3.00 -19.46
CA ASP A 312 -9.82 -2.81 -20.65
C ASP A 312 -10.01 -3.94 -21.67
N ASN A 313 -10.26 -3.58 -22.93
CA ASN A 313 -10.47 -4.54 -24.01
C ASN A 313 -9.21 -5.34 -24.35
N THR A 314 -8.03 -4.89 -23.92
CA THR A 314 -6.73 -5.53 -24.19
C THR A 314 -6.42 -6.72 -23.26
N PHE A 315 -7.22 -6.96 -22.23
CA PHE A 315 -7.09 -8.18 -21.43
C PHE A 315 -7.29 -9.44 -22.28
N PRO A 316 -6.58 -10.55 -21.97
CA PRO A 316 -6.95 -11.86 -22.50
C PRO A 316 -8.43 -12.16 -22.28
N GLU A 317 -9.11 -12.67 -23.31
CA GLU A 317 -10.59 -12.79 -23.30
C GLU A 317 -11.09 -13.66 -22.14
N ASN A 318 -10.37 -14.73 -21.83
CA ASN A 318 -10.68 -15.63 -20.72
C ASN A 318 -10.50 -15.01 -19.33
N TRP A 319 -9.85 -13.84 -19.20
CA TRP A 319 -9.72 -13.14 -17.91
C TRP A 319 -10.88 -12.20 -17.64
N LYS A 320 -11.47 -11.62 -18.69
CA LYS A 320 -12.47 -10.53 -18.57
C LYS A 320 -13.66 -10.91 -17.69
N LYS A 321 -14.15 -12.14 -17.81
CA LYS A 321 -15.24 -12.68 -16.97
C LYS A 321 -14.88 -12.57 -15.48
N TYR A 322 -13.74 -13.12 -15.08
CA TYR A 322 -13.30 -13.15 -13.68
C TYR A 322 -12.94 -11.76 -13.14
N ILE A 323 -12.45 -10.87 -14.00
CA ILE A 323 -12.21 -9.46 -13.66
C ILE A 323 -13.55 -8.78 -13.33
N LYS A 324 -14.57 -8.93 -14.17
CA LYS A 324 -15.91 -8.36 -13.91
C LYS A 324 -16.53 -8.94 -12.64
N GLU A 325 -16.46 -10.25 -12.44
CA GLU A 325 -16.90 -10.89 -11.20
C GLU A 325 -16.17 -10.34 -9.98
N GLY A 326 -14.87 -10.04 -10.08
CA GLY A 326 -14.11 -9.46 -8.98
C GLY A 326 -14.53 -8.03 -8.63
N VAL A 327 -14.98 -7.25 -9.60
CA VAL A 327 -15.61 -5.94 -9.35
C VAL A 327 -16.96 -6.10 -8.68
N GLU A 328 -17.80 -6.97 -9.23
CA GLU A 328 -19.22 -7.07 -8.87
C GLU A 328 -19.48 -7.87 -7.60
N VAL A 329 -18.50 -8.62 -7.08
CA VAL A 329 -18.62 -9.33 -5.80
C VAL A 329 -19.04 -8.41 -4.65
N TRP A 330 -18.59 -7.15 -4.68
CA TRP A 330 -18.93 -6.14 -3.68
C TRP A 330 -20.40 -5.72 -3.69
N GLN A 331 -21.14 -6.02 -4.77
CA GLN A 331 -22.58 -5.74 -4.86
C GLN A 331 -23.36 -6.39 -3.70
N MET A 332 -22.95 -7.58 -3.25
CA MET A 332 -23.62 -8.28 -2.16
C MET A 332 -23.52 -7.54 -0.81
N ALA A 333 -22.43 -6.79 -0.59
CA ALA A 333 -22.27 -5.97 0.61
C ALA A 333 -23.14 -4.71 0.54
N PHE A 334 -23.22 -4.10 -0.64
CA PHE A 334 -24.11 -2.96 -0.88
C PHE A 334 -25.59 -3.31 -0.77
N GLU A 335 -26.00 -4.50 -1.20
CA GLU A 335 -27.39 -4.98 -1.03
C GLU A 335 -27.78 -5.10 0.44
N LYS A 336 -26.86 -5.54 1.31
CA LYS A 336 -27.12 -5.63 2.76
C LYS A 336 -27.38 -4.29 3.42
N ILE A 337 -26.93 -3.20 2.81
CA ILE A 337 -27.14 -1.84 3.32
C ILE A 337 -28.19 -1.08 2.50
N GLY A 338 -28.97 -1.78 1.66
CA GLY A 338 -30.13 -1.20 0.97
C GLY A 338 -29.90 -0.74 -0.48
N PHE A 339 -28.73 -1.03 -1.07
CA PHE A 339 -28.42 -0.62 -2.45
C PHE A 339 -28.36 -1.81 -3.42
N LYS A 340 -29.07 -1.69 -4.55
CA LYS A 340 -28.86 -2.55 -5.74
C LYS A 340 -28.11 -1.78 -6.82
N ASN A 341 -27.37 -2.48 -7.69
CA ASN A 341 -26.59 -1.88 -8.77
C ASN A 341 -25.67 -0.73 -8.30
N ALA A 342 -25.10 -0.87 -7.10
CA ALA A 342 -24.22 0.12 -6.49
C ALA A 342 -22.84 0.14 -7.13
N ILE A 343 -22.35 -1.05 -7.51
CA ILE A 343 -21.07 -1.25 -8.18
C ILE A 343 -21.27 -2.17 -9.38
N VAL A 344 -20.80 -1.76 -10.55
CA VAL A 344 -20.98 -2.51 -11.80
C VAL A 344 -19.72 -2.48 -12.66
N ALA A 345 -19.46 -3.59 -13.37
CA ALA A 345 -18.39 -3.67 -14.35
C ALA A 345 -18.95 -3.50 -15.77
N ARG A 346 -18.22 -2.78 -16.63
CA ARG A 346 -18.57 -2.59 -18.04
C ARG A 346 -17.34 -2.80 -18.90
N ASP A 347 -17.51 -3.26 -20.14
CA ASP A 347 -16.39 -3.24 -21.09
C ASP A 347 -16.07 -1.81 -21.50
N PHE A 348 -14.83 -1.60 -21.94
CA PHE A 348 -14.48 -0.38 -22.67
C PHE A 348 -15.39 -0.25 -23.90
N PRO A 349 -16.16 0.84 -24.02
CA PRO A 349 -16.99 1.09 -25.20
C PRO A 349 -16.13 1.07 -26.47
N VAL A 350 -16.57 0.32 -27.49
CA VAL A 350 -15.87 0.22 -28.78
C VAL A 350 -16.38 1.26 -29.79
N ASP A 351 -17.66 1.66 -29.68
CA ASP A 351 -18.33 2.56 -30.63
C ASP A 351 -18.58 3.98 -30.08
N ASP A 352 -18.15 4.26 -28.85
CA ASP A 352 -18.29 5.58 -28.23
C ASP A 352 -16.99 6.39 -28.37
N VAL A 353 -16.94 7.26 -29.38
CA VAL A 353 -15.79 8.15 -29.64
C VAL A 353 -15.56 9.18 -28.53
N THR A 354 -16.53 9.38 -27.64
CA THR A 354 -16.42 10.28 -26.49
C THR A 354 -15.79 9.60 -25.28
N PHE A 355 -15.79 8.27 -25.23
CA PHE A 355 -15.11 7.54 -24.17
C PHE A 355 -13.59 7.76 -24.23
N ASP A 356 -13.00 8.04 -23.08
CA ASP A 356 -11.55 8.15 -22.94
C ASP A 356 -11.14 7.55 -21.60
N PRO A 357 -10.44 6.39 -21.59
CA PRO A 357 -10.11 5.71 -20.34
C PRO A 357 -9.04 6.44 -19.51
N ASP A 358 -8.40 7.49 -20.06
CA ASP A 358 -7.43 8.33 -19.33
C ASP A 358 -8.08 9.60 -18.76
N ASN A 359 -9.38 9.82 -19.03
CA ASN A 359 -10.18 10.86 -18.40
C ASN A 359 -10.47 10.51 -16.93
N LEU A 360 -10.24 11.45 -16.02
CA LEU A 360 -10.48 11.31 -14.57
C LEU A 360 -11.93 10.96 -14.22
N LYS A 361 -12.88 11.14 -15.15
CA LYS A 361 -14.28 10.75 -14.96
C LYS A 361 -14.50 9.23 -14.91
N TYR A 362 -13.63 8.43 -15.52
CA TYR A 362 -13.85 6.99 -15.66
C TYR A 362 -12.90 6.19 -14.77
N SER A 363 -13.46 5.37 -13.89
CA SER A 363 -12.71 4.35 -13.16
C SER A 363 -12.49 3.13 -14.05
N CYS A 364 -11.28 2.59 -14.07
CA CYS A 364 -10.91 1.53 -15.01
C CYS A 364 -10.15 0.38 -14.34
N VAL A 365 -10.31 -0.84 -14.85
CA VAL A 365 -9.36 -1.94 -14.65
C VAL A 365 -8.49 -2.01 -15.91
N ARG A 366 -7.19 -1.78 -15.77
CA ARG A 366 -6.23 -1.63 -16.87
C ARG A 366 -5.21 -2.78 -16.87
N TYR A 367 -4.90 -3.28 -18.05
CA TYR A 367 -3.93 -4.35 -18.24
C TYR A 367 -2.51 -3.78 -18.38
N SER A 368 -1.54 -4.34 -17.64
CA SER A 368 -0.13 -3.96 -17.75
C SER A 368 0.73 -5.16 -18.18
N PRO A 369 1.25 -5.19 -19.43
CA PRO A 369 2.15 -6.24 -19.90
C PRO A 369 3.56 -6.01 -19.33
N SER A 370 3.74 -6.37 -18.06
CA SER A 370 4.92 -6.09 -17.26
C SER A 370 5.38 -7.32 -16.47
N TRP A 371 6.69 -7.39 -16.21
CA TRP A 371 7.35 -8.41 -15.37
C TRP A 371 7.06 -8.25 -13.87
N VAL A 372 6.48 -7.13 -13.44
CA VAL A 372 6.07 -6.92 -12.05
C VAL A 372 4.98 -7.94 -11.71
N ALA A 373 5.19 -8.70 -10.64
CA ALA A 373 4.23 -9.70 -10.18
C ALA A 373 3.36 -9.12 -9.05
N ASN A 374 2.41 -8.24 -9.39
CA ASN A 374 1.52 -7.60 -8.41
C ASN A 374 0.19 -7.16 -9.06
N ALA A 375 -0.66 -6.52 -8.27
CA ALA A 375 -1.76 -5.66 -8.71
C ALA A 375 -1.79 -4.39 -7.82
N MET A 376 -2.50 -3.34 -8.26
CA MET A 376 -2.66 -2.11 -7.48
C MET A 376 -4.00 -1.45 -7.75
N GLY A 377 -4.72 -1.03 -6.71
CA GLY A 377 -6.00 -0.30 -6.80
C GLY A 377 -6.00 1.09 -6.15
N PRO A 378 -5.24 2.09 -6.66
CA PRO A 378 -5.30 3.44 -6.12
C PRO A 378 -6.64 4.14 -6.40
N SER A 379 -7.01 5.02 -5.45
CA SER A 379 -8.11 5.97 -5.57
C SER A 379 -7.60 7.40 -5.46
N TRP A 380 -8.34 8.35 -6.05
CA TRP A 380 -8.08 9.78 -5.94
C TRP A 380 -9.32 10.50 -5.44
N THR A 381 -9.12 11.43 -4.52
CA THR A 381 -10.21 12.05 -3.76
C THR A 381 -10.32 13.55 -3.97
N ASP A 382 -11.51 14.08 -3.72
CA ASP A 382 -11.72 15.50 -3.44
C ASP A 382 -11.10 15.83 -2.06
N PRO A 383 -10.04 16.66 -2.01
CA PRO A 383 -9.34 16.96 -0.77
C PRO A 383 -10.19 17.77 0.22
N ARG A 384 -11.36 18.28 -0.17
CA ARG A 384 -12.29 18.98 0.71
C ARG A 384 -13.11 18.03 1.58
N THR A 385 -13.32 16.79 1.13
CA THR A 385 -14.34 15.89 1.71
C THR A 385 -13.92 14.44 1.90
N GLY A 386 -12.90 13.96 1.18
CA GLY A 386 -12.62 12.53 1.05
C GLY A 386 -13.50 11.80 0.03
N GLU A 387 -14.31 12.50 -0.78
CA GLU A 387 -15.08 11.87 -1.86
C GLU A 387 -14.11 11.24 -2.89
N ILE A 388 -14.22 9.93 -3.13
CA ILE A 388 -13.49 9.27 -4.21
C ILE A 388 -14.09 9.73 -5.54
N ILE A 389 -13.29 10.38 -6.38
CA ILE A 389 -13.69 10.91 -7.69
C ILE A 389 -13.32 9.93 -8.81
N ASN A 390 -12.21 9.23 -8.64
CA ASN A 390 -11.69 8.27 -9.59
C ASN A 390 -10.97 7.15 -8.85
N ALA A 391 -11.03 5.93 -9.36
CA ALA A 391 -10.18 4.83 -8.90
C ALA A 391 -9.77 3.97 -10.09
N SER A 392 -8.62 3.31 -10.04
CA SER A 392 -8.21 2.42 -11.12
C SER A 392 -7.44 1.23 -10.58
N VAL A 393 -7.70 0.06 -11.15
CA VAL A 393 -6.96 -1.17 -10.86
C VAL A 393 -5.97 -1.43 -11.99
N TYR A 394 -4.69 -1.59 -11.65
CA TYR A 394 -3.64 -1.99 -12.59
C TYR A 394 -3.30 -3.46 -12.35
N LEU A 395 -3.62 -4.31 -13.32
CA LEU A 395 -3.34 -5.74 -13.26
C LEU A 395 -2.11 -6.07 -14.11
N TYR A 396 -1.00 -6.41 -13.45
CA TYR A 396 0.26 -6.72 -14.13
C TYR A 396 0.27 -8.17 -14.63
N HIS A 397 0.81 -8.40 -15.83
CA HIS A 397 0.79 -9.72 -16.46
C HIS A 397 1.46 -10.81 -15.61
N ASN A 398 2.61 -10.50 -14.99
CA ASN A 398 3.34 -11.50 -14.20
C ASN A 398 2.67 -11.87 -12.87
N LEU A 399 1.52 -11.27 -12.54
CA LEU A 399 0.63 -11.74 -11.48
C LEU A 399 0.35 -13.24 -11.63
N VAL A 400 0.16 -13.72 -12.87
CA VAL A 400 -0.12 -15.12 -13.19
C VAL A 400 0.96 -16.05 -12.62
N LYS A 401 2.23 -15.66 -12.75
CA LYS A 401 3.35 -16.45 -12.24
C LYS A 401 3.34 -16.52 -10.71
N MET A 402 3.05 -15.40 -10.05
CA MET A 402 2.96 -15.33 -8.58
C MET A 402 1.83 -16.21 -8.05
N VAL A 403 0.61 -16.04 -8.56
CA VAL A 403 -0.54 -16.84 -8.09
C VAL A 403 -0.34 -18.33 -8.38
N GLN A 404 0.31 -18.66 -9.50
CA GLN A 404 0.65 -20.05 -9.82
C GLN A 404 1.61 -20.65 -8.80
N ASN A 405 2.74 -19.99 -8.57
CA ASN A 405 3.75 -20.51 -7.65
C ASN A 405 3.20 -20.61 -6.22
N TRP A 406 2.43 -19.63 -5.77
CA TRP A 406 1.81 -19.65 -4.44
C TRP A 406 0.79 -20.77 -4.29
N ARG A 407 -0.16 -20.92 -5.22
CA ARG A 407 -1.11 -22.03 -5.18
C ARG A 407 -0.41 -23.39 -5.24
N PHE A 408 0.64 -23.52 -6.06
CA PHE A 408 1.42 -24.76 -6.15
C PHE A 408 2.07 -25.12 -4.80
N ILE A 409 2.77 -24.20 -4.14
CA ILE A 409 3.50 -24.51 -2.89
C ILE A 409 2.60 -24.55 -1.66
N GLN A 410 1.55 -23.73 -1.61
CA GLN A 410 0.69 -23.57 -0.43
C GLN A 410 -0.47 -24.57 -0.44
N THR A 411 -1.06 -24.87 -1.60
CA THR A 411 -2.25 -25.74 -1.70
C THR A 411 -2.03 -27.03 -2.49
N GLY A 412 -0.93 -27.17 -3.24
CA GLY A 412 -0.63 -28.37 -4.03
C GLY A 412 -0.68 -29.69 -3.26
N PRO A 413 -0.24 -29.79 -1.99
CA PRO A 413 -0.40 -31.01 -1.21
C PRO A 413 -1.86 -31.46 -1.04
N ALA A 414 -2.78 -30.52 -0.81
CA ALA A 414 -4.22 -30.80 -0.69
C ALA A 414 -4.97 -30.78 -2.03
N ASP A 415 -4.41 -30.15 -3.07
CA ASP A 415 -5.08 -29.91 -4.34
C ASP A 415 -4.28 -30.43 -5.53
N ALA A 416 -4.73 -31.54 -6.12
CA ALA A 416 -4.10 -32.08 -7.32
C ALA A 416 -4.21 -31.16 -8.54
N ASN A 417 -5.23 -30.31 -8.62
CA ASN A 417 -5.47 -29.44 -9.78
C ASN A 417 -4.43 -28.33 -9.89
N VAL A 418 -3.69 -28.00 -8.84
CA VAL A 418 -2.66 -26.94 -8.91
C VAL A 418 -1.24 -27.49 -9.06
N ARG A 419 -1.06 -28.82 -9.20
CA ARG A 419 0.24 -29.50 -9.34
C ARG A 419 0.78 -29.46 -10.78
N LYS A 420 0.63 -28.32 -11.46
CA LYS A 420 1.00 -28.16 -12.87
C LYS A 420 1.69 -26.82 -13.12
N ILE A 421 2.48 -26.77 -14.19
CA ILE A 421 3.28 -25.58 -14.56
C ILE A 421 2.47 -24.50 -15.27
N VAL A 422 1.22 -24.79 -15.64
CA VAL A 422 0.25 -23.87 -16.26
C VAL A 422 -1.12 -24.23 -15.73
N PHE A 423 -1.83 -23.25 -15.14
CA PHE A 423 -3.19 -23.46 -14.65
C PHE A 423 -4.22 -23.56 -15.78
N ASP A 424 -5.31 -24.27 -15.52
CA ASP A 424 -6.49 -24.16 -16.38
C ASP A 424 -7.18 -22.81 -16.15
N GLU A 425 -8.10 -22.48 -17.05
CA GLU A 425 -8.82 -21.21 -17.04
C GLU A 425 -9.60 -20.98 -15.75
N GLU A 426 -10.26 -22.00 -15.21
CA GLU A 426 -11.05 -21.89 -13.98
C GLU A 426 -10.15 -21.59 -12.77
N THR A 427 -9.06 -22.35 -12.60
CA THR A 427 -8.12 -22.18 -11.49
C THR A 427 -7.43 -20.81 -11.55
N LEU A 428 -7.00 -20.37 -12.74
CA LEU A 428 -6.41 -19.04 -12.90
C LEU A 428 -7.47 -17.95 -12.70
N GLY A 429 -8.68 -18.17 -13.22
CA GLY A 429 -9.82 -17.27 -13.11
C GLY A 429 -10.21 -17.00 -11.66
N GLU A 430 -10.30 -18.02 -10.81
CA GLU A 430 -10.53 -17.87 -9.37
C GLU A 430 -9.45 -16.98 -8.72
N CYS A 431 -8.19 -17.14 -9.11
CA CYS A 431 -7.09 -16.31 -8.59
C CYS A 431 -7.20 -14.86 -9.05
N ILE A 432 -7.52 -14.62 -10.33
CA ILE A 432 -7.73 -13.28 -10.87
C ILE A 432 -8.92 -12.60 -10.20
N ARG A 433 -10.03 -13.31 -10.03
CA ARG A 433 -11.23 -12.80 -9.36
C ARG A 433 -10.90 -12.35 -7.95
N TYR A 434 -10.19 -13.16 -7.16
CA TYR A 434 -9.75 -12.78 -5.81
C TYR A 434 -8.88 -11.51 -5.81
N VAL A 435 -7.85 -11.46 -6.66
CA VAL A 435 -6.93 -10.30 -6.72
C VAL A 435 -7.70 -9.03 -7.10
N VAL A 436 -8.55 -9.08 -8.13
CA VAL A 436 -9.35 -7.91 -8.51
C VAL A 436 -10.31 -7.51 -7.40
N SER A 437 -10.96 -8.47 -6.74
CA SER A 437 -11.87 -8.19 -5.61
C SER A 437 -11.15 -7.44 -4.48
N HIS A 438 -9.92 -7.84 -4.17
CA HIS A 438 -9.07 -7.18 -3.18
C HIS A 438 -8.72 -5.74 -3.60
N GLU A 439 -8.24 -5.54 -4.83
CA GLU A 439 -7.91 -4.19 -5.33
C GLU A 439 -9.13 -3.27 -5.41
N ILE A 440 -10.32 -3.82 -5.67
CA ILE A 440 -11.57 -3.06 -5.64
C ILE A 440 -11.92 -2.63 -4.22
N GLY A 441 -11.57 -3.41 -3.19
CA GLY A 441 -11.69 -2.99 -1.80
C GLY A 441 -10.91 -1.71 -1.49
N HIS A 442 -9.68 -1.58 -2.01
CA HIS A 442 -8.93 -0.32 -1.93
C HIS A 442 -9.60 0.81 -2.70
N CYS A 443 -10.13 0.52 -3.89
CA CYS A 443 -10.89 1.49 -4.67
C CYS A 443 -12.21 1.93 -4.02
N LEU A 444 -12.70 1.18 -3.02
CA LEU A 444 -13.83 1.54 -2.15
C LEU A 444 -13.40 2.29 -0.88
N GLY A 445 -12.11 2.58 -0.72
CA GLY A 445 -11.56 3.32 0.42
C GLY A 445 -11.09 2.45 1.58
N PHE A 446 -10.97 1.12 1.42
CA PHE A 446 -10.60 0.22 2.52
C PHE A 446 -9.10 -0.02 2.58
N MET A 447 -8.55 -0.01 3.80
CA MET A 447 -7.18 -0.43 4.07
C MET A 447 -7.09 -1.94 4.24
N HIS A 448 -5.86 -2.48 4.21
CA HIS A 448 -5.63 -3.87 4.61
C HIS A 448 -6.09 -4.10 6.05
N ASN A 449 -6.68 -5.26 6.34
CA ASN A 449 -6.90 -5.74 7.70
C ASN A 449 -6.09 -7.02 7.92
N MET A 450 -4.83 -6.87 8.30
CA MET A 450 -3.88 -7.97 8.44
C MET A 450 -4.17 -8.90 9.63
N ALA A 451 -5.17 -8.59 10.47
CA ALA A 451 -5.54 -9.43 11.62
C ALA A 451 -6.77 -10.30 11.40
N ALA A 452 -7.44 -10.21 10.25
CA ALA A 452 -8.73 -10.88 10.08
C ALA A 452 -8.62 -12.43 10.13
N SER A 453 -7.53 -13.02 9.64
CA SER A 453 -7.26 -14.46 9.71
C SER A 453 -7.01 -14.91 11.15
N SER A 454 -6.39 -14.05 11.97
CA SER A 454 -5.98 -14.38 13.35
C SER A 454 -7.15 -14.65 14.30
N ALA A 455 -8.36 -14.27 13.91
CA ALA A 455 -9.60 -14.54 14.64
C ALA A 455 -10.13 -15.96 14.43
N ILE A 456 -9.51 -16.74 13.53
CA ILE A 456 -9.96 -18.10 13.16
C ILE A 456 -9.10 -19.15 13.86
N PRO A 457 -9.70 -20.08 14.62
CA PRO A 457 -8.97 -21.24 15.13
C PRO A 457 -8.34 -22.04 13.98
N VAL A 458 -7.05 -22.34 14.06
CA VAL A 458 -6.31 -23.01 12.95
C VAL A 458 -6.97 -24.33 12.51
N ASP A 459 -7.56 -25.11 13.43
CA ASP A 459 -8.25 -26.35 13.07
C ASP A 459 -9.52 -26.14 12.23
N SER A 460 -10.19 -25.00 12.40
CA SER A 460 -11.39 -24.66 11.62
C SER A 460 -11.07 -24.51 10.14
N LEU A 461 -9.84 -24.14 9.79
CA LEU A 461 -9.37 -24.06 8.40
C LEU A 461 -9.26 -25.42 7.72
N ARG A 462 -9.37 -26.53 8.47
CA ARG A 462 -9.45 -27.90 7.92
C ARG A 462 -10.86 -28.48 7.98
N SER A 463 -11.85 -27.69 8.40
CA SER A 463 -13.25 -28.10 8.47
C SER A 463 -14.00 -27.68 7.19
N PRO A 464 -14.64 -28.63 6.48
CA PRO A 464 -15.48 -28.32 5.33
C PRO A 464 -16.63 -27.37 5.69
N SER A 465 -17.35 -27.62 6.78
CA SER A 465 -18.50 -26.80 7.17
C SER A 465 -18.10 -25.36 7.52
N PHE A 466 -16.90 -25.17 8.06
CA PHE A 466 -16.38 -23.84 8.37
C PHE A 466 -15.89 -23.12 7.12
N THR A 467 -14.97 -23.74 6.36
CA THR A 467 -14.32 -23.10 5.21
C THR A 467 -15.27 -22.84 4.04
N GLN A 468 -16.33 -23.64 3.88
CA GLN A 468 -17.38 -23.34 2.89
C GLN A 468 -18.20 -22.10 3.25
N LYS A 469 -18.26 -21.74 4.53
CA LYS A 469 -19.01 -20.56 5.00
C LYS A 469 -18.15 -19.31 5.11
N TYR A 470 -16.92 -19.45 5.59
CA TYR A 470 -16.06 -18.34 5.96
C TYR A 470 -14.72 -18.30 5.21
N GLY A 471 -14.42 -19.31 4.38
CA GLY A 471 -13.10 -19.42 3.73
C GLY A 471 -11.95 -19.44 4.73
N THR A 472 -10.91 -18.66 4.45
CA THR A 472 -9.67 -18.57 5.24
C THR A 472 -9.54 -17.35 6.13
N THR A 473 -10.45 -16.36 6.01
CA THR A 473 -10.36 -15.07 6.71
C THR A 473 -11.71 -14.37 6.77
N TYR A 474 -11.92 -13.49 7.75
CA TYR A 474 -13.12 -12.66 7.85
C TYR A 474 -13.05 -11.35 7.05
N SER A 475 -11.95 -11.08 6.33
CA SER A 475 -11.85 -9.93 5.43
C SER A 475 -11.05 -10.30 4.18
N ILE A 476 -11.56 -9.99 2.99
CA ILE A 476 -10.77 -10.11 1.76
C ILE A 476 -9.60 -9.13 1.75
N MET A 477 -9.64 -8.07 2.56
CA MET A 477 -8.55 -7.09 2.76
C MET A 477 -7.38 -7.65 3.58
N ASP A 478 -7.45 -8.92 3.97
CA ASP A 478 -6.37 -9.70 4.55
C ASP A 478 -5.61 -10.49 3.48
N TYR A 479 -4.33 -10.72 3.69
CA TYR A 479 -3.47 -11.52 2.82
C TYR A 479 -3.53 -13.02 3.14
N ALA A 480 -4.69 -13.55 3.53
CA ALA A 480 -4.93 -14.95 3.85
C ALA A 480 -5.28 -15.80 2.60
N ARG A 481 -4.54 -15.60 1.50
CA ARG A 481 -4.95 -15.92 0.11
C ARG A 481 -5.16 -17.39 -0.19
N ASN A 482 -4.46 -18.27 0.50
CA ASN A 482 -4.40 -19.70 0.18
C ASN A 482 -4.34 -20.49 1.48
N ASN A 483 -5.21 -21.48 1.62
CA ASN A 483 -5.30 -22.31 2.81
C ASN A 483 -4.11 -23.29 2.94
N TYR A 484 -2.93 -22.77 3.32
CA TYR A 484 -1.72 -23.59 3.47
C TYR A 484 -1.75 -24.53 4.68
N VAL A 485 -2.79 -24.44 5.51
CA VAL A 485 -3.05 -25.34 6.65
C VAL A 485 -3.68 -26.66 6.18
N ALA A 486 -4.44 -26.64 5.08
CA ALA A 486 -5.07 -27.84 4.53
C ALA A 486 -4.03 -28.91 4.17
N GLN A 487 -4.34 -30.17 4.48
CA GLN A 487 -3.46 -31.32 4.28
C GLN A 487 -4.01 -32.23 3.16
N PRO A 488 -3.21 -33.18 2.63
CA PRO A 488 -3.70 -34.18 1.68
C PRO A 488 -4.98 -34.87 2.20
N GLY A 489 -6.02 -34.95 1.34
CA GLY A 489 -7.32 -35.51 1.69
C GLY A 489 -8.35 -34.50 2.20
N ASP A 490 -7.95 -33.25 2.53
CA ASP A 490 -8.90 -32.25 3.06
C ASP A 490 -9.78 -31.63 1.95
N LYS A 491 -9.23 -31.39 0.76
CA LYS A 491 -10.02 -30.90 -0.38
C LYS A 491 -11.13 -31.88 -0.74
N GLU A 492 -10.83 -33.18 -0.76
CA GLU A 492 -11.76 -34.26 -1.06
C GLU A 492 -12.90 -34.36 -0.04
N LYS A 493 -12.66 -33.91 1.21
CA LYS A 493 -13.71 -33.78 2.24
C LYS A 493 -14.56 -32.53 2.09
N GLY A 494 -14.23 -31.64 1.14
CA GLY A 494 -14.95 -30.40 0.88
C GLY A 494 -14.35 -29.17 1.57
N VAL A 495 -13.11 -29.21 2.05
CA VAL A 495 -12.43 -28.01 2.58
C VAL A 495 -12.18 -27.01 1.44
N LYS A 496 -12.62 -25.76 1.63
CA LYS A 496 -12.31 -24.66 0.69
C LYS A 496 -10.87 -24.21 0.90
N LEU A 497 -10.13 -24.04 -0.19
CA LEU A 497 -8.70 -23.72 -0.16
C LEU A 497 -8.39 -22.23 -0.43
N THR A 498 -9.42 -21.43 -0.61
CA THR A 498 -9.36 -20.00 -0.91
C THR A 498 -10.16 -19.20 0.12
N PRO A 499 -9.93 -17.87 0.20
CA PRO A 499 -10.76 -16.91 0.91
C PRO A 499 -12.24 -17.00 0.53
N PRO A 500 -13.14 -16.47 1.38
CA PRO A 500 -14.52 -16.24 0.98
C PRO A 500 -14.58 -15.14 -0.08
N ASP A 501 -15.72 -15.02 -0.76
CA ASP A 501 -15.99 -13.92 -1.67
C ASP A 501 -15.91 -12.57 -0.96
N LEU A 502 -16.57 -12.46 0.21
CA LEU A 502 -16.41 -11.40 1.19
C LEU A 502 -16.61 -11.99 2.59
N GLY A 503 -15.86 -11.49 3.56
CA GLY A 503 -15.97 -11.87 4.96
C GLY A 503 -16.83 -10.93 5.80
N LEU A 504 -17.08 -11.31 7.06
CA LEU A 504 -17.93 -10.54 7.97
C LEU A 504 -17.41 -9.13 8.27
N TYR A 505 -16.09 -8.94 8.28
CA TYR A 505 -15.46 -7.65 8.45
C TYR A 505 -15.70 -6.76 7.22
N ASP A 506 -15.62 -7.29 6.01
CA ASP A 506 -15.85 -6.52 4.78
C ASP A 506 -17.27 -5.95 4.74
N LEU A 507 -18.26 -6.77 5.14
CA LEU A 507 -19.66 -6.34 5.26
C LEU A 507 -19.81 -5.23 6.30
N PHE A 508 -19.09 -5.32 7.41
CA PHE A 508 -19.11 -4.30 8.46
C PHE A 508 -18.46 -3.00 7.99
N THR A 509 -17.33 -3.06 7.30
CA THR A 509 -16.63 -1.89 6.76
C THR A 509 -17.49 -1.18 5.69
N VAL A 510 -18.17 -1.94 4.81
CA VAL A 510 -19.16 -1.37 3.88
C VAL A 510 -20.30 -0.70 4.64
N ALA A 511 -20.86 -1.36 5.66
CA ALA A 511 -21.94 -0.78 6.46
C ALA A 511 -21.52 0.52 7.16
N TRP A 512 -20.36 0.53 7.82
CA TRP A 512 -19.83 1.72 8.47
C TRP A 512 -19.55 2.84 7.47
N SER A 513 -19.10 2.54 6.25
CA SER A 513 -18.68 3.56 5.27
C SER A 513 -19.83 4.12 4.44
N TYR A 514 -20.81 3.28 4.11
CA TYR A 514 -21.77 3.56 3.05
C TYR A 514 -23.22 3.57 3.49
N THR A 515 -23.56 3.14 4.72
CA THR A 515 -24.94 3.24 5.21
C THR A 515 -25.34 4.72 5.36
N PRO A 516 -26.36 5.20 4.63
CA PRO A 516 -26.93 6.53 4.83
C PRO A 516 -27.49 6.72 6.24
N LEU A 517 -27.16 7.85 6.87
CA LEU A 517 -27.70 8.28 8.16
C LEU A 517 -28.51 9.58 7.95
N PRO A 518 -29.77 9.49 7.46
CA PRO A 518 -30.54 10.66 7.05
C PRO A 518 -31.02 11.53 8.21
N GLU A 519 -30.99 11.01 9.45
CA GLU A 519 -31.31 11.77 10.66
C GLU A 519 -30.18 12.73 11.06
N ALA A 520 -28.93 12.39 10.72
CA ALA A 520 -27.78 13.26 10.92
C ALA A 520 -27.75 14.34 9.83
N LYS A 521 -27.66 15.60 10.24
CA LYS A 521 -27.58 16.78 9.36
C LYS A 521 -26.13 17.23 9.16
N THR A 522 -25.26 16.99 10.14
CA THR A 522 -23.82 17.30 10.08
C THR A 522 -22.96 16.04 10.14
N SER A 523 -21.68 16.18 9.84
CA SER A 523 -20.69 15.08 9.96
C SER A 523 -20.50 14.66 11.41
N GLU A 524 -20.53 15.62 12.35
CA GLU A 524 -20.43 15.38 13.79
C GLU A 524 -21.63 14.61 14.34
N GLU A 525 -22.83 14.83 13.79
CA GLU A 525 -24.05 14.12 14.20
C GLU A 525 -24.03 12.63 13.79
N GLU A 526 -23.19 12.21 12.84
CA GLU A 526 -23.00 10.79 12.50
C GLU A 526 -22.14 10.05 13.56
N VAL A 527 -21.21 10.76 14.22
CA VAL A 527 -20.19 10.15 15.09
C VAL A 527 -20.78 9.27 16.19
N PRO A 528 -21.79 9.68 16.97
CA PRO A 528 -22.31 8.83 18.05
C PRO A 528 -22.87 7.50 17.55
N VAL A 529 -23.43 7.47 16.34
CA VAL A 529 -23.97 6.24 15.74
C VAL A 529 -22.82 5.35 15.27
N LEU A 530 -21.86 5.93 14.56
CA LEU A 530 -20.71 5.23 13.98
C LEU A 530 -19.75 4.68 15.05
N ASP A 531 -19.48 5.49 16.09
CA ASP A 531 -18.69 5.10 17.26
C ASP A 531 -19.33 3.91 17.96
N ARG A 532 -20.63 3.99 18.25
CA ARG A 532 -21.37 2.89 18.88
C ARG A 532 -21.28 1.60 18.08
N TRP A 533 -21.40 1.64 16.75
CA TRP A 533 -21.29 0.44 15.91
C TRP A 533 -19.94 -0.27 16.05
N ILE A 534 -18.85 0.48 16.22
CA ILE A 534 -17.52 -0.08 16.49
C ILE A 534 -17.43 -0.57 17.94
N THR A 535 -17.86 0.25 18.89
CA THR A 535 -17.79 -0.06 20.33
C THR A 535 -18.56 -1.34 20.68
N GLU A 536 -19.77 -1.53 20.13
CA GLU A 536 -20.58 -2.75 20.28
C GLU A 536 -19.88 -4.02 19.76
N LYS A 537 -18.94 -3.87 18.83
CA LYS A 537 -18.15 -4.97 18.23
C LYS A 537 -16.74 -5.11 18.79
N SER A 538 -16.28 -4.15 19.62
CA SER A 538 -14.90 -4.05 20.09
C SER A 538 -14.38 -5.31 20.80
N GLY A 539 -15.25 -6.11 21.43
CA GLY A 539 -14.89 -7.36 22.09
C GLY A 539 -14.71 -8.56 21.14
N ASP A 540 -15.30 -8.53 19.96
CA ASP A 540 -15.34 -9.67 19.04
C ASP A 540 -14.15 -9.64 18.07
N PRO A 541 -13.28 -10.67 18.04
CA PRO A 541 -12.07 -10.68 17.22
C PRO A 541 -12.36 -10.64 15.72
N ILE A 542 -13.56 -11.03 15.28
CA ILE A 542 -14.00 -10.95 13.88
C ILE A 542 -13.95 -9.50 13.38
N TYR A 543 -14.26 -8.55 14.26
CA TYR A 543 -14.38 -7.12 13.94
C TYR A 543 -13.14 -6.30 14.31
N ARG A 544 -12.03 -6.96 14.63
CA ARG A 544 -10.77 -6.30 14.97
C ARG A 544 -10.09 -5.77 13.71
N TYR A 545 -9.66 -4.51 13.75
CA TYR A 545 -8.73 -3.95 12.77
C TYR A 545 -7.28 -4.18 13.21
N GLY A 546 -6.53 -4.98 12.44
CA GLY A 546 -5.08 -5.10 12.54
C GLY A 546 -4.38 -4.32 11.44
N LYS A 547 -3.63 -3.28 11.82
CA LYS A 547 -2.90 -2.43 10.87
C LYS A 547 -1.80 -3.19 10.15
N GLN A 548 -1.58 -2.86 8.88
CA GLN A 548 -0.39 -3.31 8.17
C GLN A 548 0.86 -2.69 8.78
N GLN A 549 1.76 -3.55 9.25
CA GLN A 549 3.05 -3.14 9.78
C GLN A 549 4.04 -3.10 8.62
N MET A 550 4.75 -1.99 8.40
CA MET A 550 5.64 -1.84 7.22
C MET A 550 7.10 -2.00 7.61
N TYR A 551 7.59 -1.12 8.48
CA TYR A 551 9.01 -1.06 8.85
C TYR A 551 9.31 -1.79 10.16
N MET A 552 8.42 -1.74 11.15
CA MET A 552 8.61 -2.46 12.42
C MET A 552 7.64 -3.63 12.49
N ARG A 553 7.91 -4.63 13.33
CA ARG A 553 7.00 -5.74 13.62
C ARG A 553 6.91 -5.95 15.12
N LEU A 554 5.69 -5.88 15.62
CA LEU A 554 5.34 -5.92 17.05
C LEU A 554 4.18 -6.88 17.29
N ASP A 555 3.10 -6.70 16.53
CA ASP A 555 1.89 -7.49 16.63
C ASP A 555 2.03 -8.77 15.79
N PRO A 556 2.18 -9.96 16.39
CA PRO A 556 2.35 -11.21 15.64
C PRO A 556 1.05 -11.72 15.01
N SER A 557 -0.09 -11.08 15.26
CA SER A 557 -1.39 -11.41 14.67
C SER A 557 -1.80 -10.46 13.54
N SER A 558 -0.91 -9.58 13.09
CA SER A 558 -1.14 -8.65 11.98
C SER A 558 -0.02 -8.76 10.96
N PHE A 559 0.03 -9.88 10.25
CA PHE A 559 1.11 -10.25 9.32
C PHE A 559 0.61 -10.59 7.93
N GLU A 560 1.42 -10.28 6.94
CA GLU A 560 1.16 -10.72 5.57
C GLU A 560 1.24 -12.26 5.47
N GLU A 561 0.24 -12.88 4.83
CA GLU A 561 0.20 -14.31 4.50
C GLU A 561 0.21 -15.27 5.71
N ASP A 562 -0.25 -14.82 6.88
CA ASP A 562 -0.51 -15.70 8.01
C ASP A 562 -1.92 -16.33 7.94
N LEU A 563 -2.16 -17.37 8.74
CA LEU A 563 -3.45 -18.03 8.86
C LEU A 563 -3.71 -18.46 10.30
N GLY A 564 -4.83 -17.99 10.84
CA GLY A 564 -5.40 -18.46 12.09
C GLY A 564 -4.74 -17.93 13.36
N ASP A 565 -5.30 -18.32 14.50
CA ASP A 565 -4.98 -17.82 15.85
C ASP A 565 -3.72 -18.41 16.51
N ASP A 566 -3.14 -19.43 15.89
CA ASP A 566 -2.00 -20.21 16.37
C ASP A 566 -0.91 -20.33 15.28
N PRO A 567 0.01 -19.35 15.17
CA PRO A 567 1.03 -19.34 14.13
C PRO A 567 2.00 -20.52 14.23
N VAL A 568 2.20 -21.10 15.42
CA VAL A 568 3.04 -22.32 15.59
C VAL A 568 2.38 -23.50 14.89
N LYS A 569 1.07 -23.68 15.12
CA LYS A 569 0.31 -24.76 14.50
C LYS A 569 0.17 -24.59 13.00
N ALA A 570 -0.16 -23.38 12.55
CA ALA A 570 -0.28 -23.05 11.13
C ALA A 570 1.06 -23.25 10.39
N ALA A 571 2.16 -22.73 10.93
CA ALA A 571 3.50 -22.95 10.39
C ALA A 571 3.88 -24.43 10.38
N GLY A 572 3.50 -25.19 11.41
CA GLY A 572 3.69 -26.64 11.45
C GLY A 572 3.06 -27.36 10.25
N TYR A 573 1.80 -27.08 9.95
CA TYR A 573 1.11 -27.61 8.77
C TYR A 573 1.72 -27.11 7.46
N GLY A 574 2.04 -25.81 7.37
CA GLY A 574 2.68 -25.23 6.20
C GLY A 574 4.03 -25.87 5.89
N ILE A 575 4.87 -26.12 6.90
CA ILE A 575 6.17 -26.79 6.72
C ILE A 575 6.01 -28.25 6.31
N GLN A 576 5.02 -28.96 6.85
CA GLN A 576 4.69 -30.32 6.40
C GLN A 576 4.32 -30.33 4.92
N ASN A 577 3.52 -29.35 4.49
CA ASN A 577 3.17 -29.14 3.10
C ASN A 577 4.39 -28.84 2.23
N LEU A 578 5.30 -27.95 2.66
CA LEU A 578 6.54 -27.66 1.92
C LEU A 578 7.43 -28.90 1.76
N LYS A 579 7.56 -29.73 2.80
CA LYS A 579 8.28 -31.02 2.74
C LYS A 579 7.63 -31.96 1.73
N TYR A 580 6.30 -32.04 1.74
CA TYR A 580 5.53 -32.86 0.80
C TYR A 580 5.71 -32.40 -0.64
N VAL A 581 5.62 -31.09 -0.90
CA VAL A 581 5.88 -30.51 -2.23
C VAL A 581 7.29 -30.86 -2.68
N LEU A 582 8.31 -30.60 -1.85
CA LEU A 582 9.70 -30.84 -2.21
C LEU A 582 9.99 -32.31 -2.56
N ALA A 583 9.33 -33.24 -1.86
CA ALA A 583 9.49 -34.68 -2.10
C ALA A 583 8.85 -35.15 -3.43
N HIS A 584 7.75 -34.54 -3.85
CA HIS A 584 6.99 -34.95 -5.05
C HIS A 584 7.18 -34.04 -6.26
N LEU A 585 7.83 -32.88 -6.08
CA LEU A 585 8.02 -31.86 -7.11
C LEU A 585 8.60 -32.46 -8.40
N SER A 586 9.59 -33.34 -8.30
CA SER A 586 10.20 -33.98 -9.48
C SER A 586 9.21 -34.81 -10.30
N GLU A 587 8.35 -35.56 -9.62
CA GLU A 587 7.33 -36.42 -10.20
C GLU A 587 6.23 -35.62 -10.87
N TRP A 588 5.65 -34.64 -10.16
CA TRP A 588 4.48 -33.88 -10.65
C TRP A 588 4.69 -33.15 -11.96
N VAL A 589 5.92 -32.70 -12.23
CA VAL A 589 6.25 -31.92 -13.44
C VAL A 589 7.25 -32.62 -14.36
N LYS A 590 7.44 -33.95 -14.21
CA LYS A 590 8.41 -34.76 -14.97
C LYS A 590 8.40 -34.49 -16.47
N ASP A 591 7.22 -34.47 -17.06
CA ASP A 591 7.07 -34.41 -18.52
C ASP A 591 6.87 -32.98 -19.05
N THR A 592 6.59 -32.02 -18.17
CA THR A 592 6.27 -30.63 -18.51
C THR A 592 7.42 -29.66 -18.26
N ASP A 593 8.33 -29.96 -17.33
CA ASP A 593 9.49 -29.14 -16.97
C ASP A 593 10.80 -29.84 -17.36
N LYS A 594 11.08 -29.90 -18.67
CA LYS A 594 12.23 -30.66 -19.20
C LYS A 594 13.58 -30.01 -18.93
N ASP A 595 13.61 -28.69 -18.74
CA ASP A 595 14.83 -27.89 -18.52
C ASP A 595 15.09 -27.58 -17.04
N TYR A 596 14.23 -28.06 -16.13
CA TYR A 596 14.29 -27.86 -14.68
C TYR A 596 14.04 -26.42 -14.20
N THR A 597 13.67 -25.50 -15.09
CA THR A 597 13.50 -24.08 -14.76
C THR A 597 12.37 -23.88 -13.75
N PHE A 598 11.24 -24.57 -13.93
CA PHE A 598 10.13 -24.47 -12.98
C PHE A 598 10.49 -25.04 -11.62
N ARG A 599 11.13 -26.22 -11.57
CA ARG A 599 11.56 -26.83 -10.31
C ARG A 599 12.57 -25.97 -9.56
N GLN A 600 13.50 -25.33 -10.25
CA GLN A 600 14.45 -24.39 -9.63
C GLN A 600 13.72 -23.20 -9.02
N GLY A 601 12.74 -22.66 -9.75
CA GLY A 601 11.84 -21.63 -9.25
C GLY A 601 11.10 -22.04 -7.99
N ILE A 602 10.41 -23.18 -8.02
CA ILE A 602 9.65 -23.68 -6.87
C ILE A 602 10.56 -23.98 -5.67
N TYR A 603 11.77 -24.51 -5.87
CA TYR A 603 12.73 -24.67 -4.77
C TYR A 603 13.05 -23.34 -4.09
N ASN A 604 13.28 -22.28 -4.88
CA ASN A 604 13.52 -20.94 -4.36
C ASN A 604 12.31 -20.42 -3.55
N GLU A 605 11.10 -20.64 -4.06
CA GLU A 605 9.85 -20.24 -3.39
C GLU A 605 9.60 -21.03 -2.11
N ILE A 606 9.98 -22.31 -2.05
CA ILE A 606 9.93 -23.12 -0.83
C ILE A 606 10.81 -22.50 0.26
N VAL A 607 12.01 -22.04 -0.07
CA VAL A 607 12.89 -21.37 0.91
C VAL A 607 12.28 -20.07 1.41
N TYR A 608 11.73 -19.25 0.50
CA TYR A 608 11.01 -18.02 0.86
C TYR A 608 9.83 -18.29 1.79
N GLN A 609 8.97 -19.24 1.43
CA GLN A 609 7.77 -19.59 2.19
C GLN A 609 8.14 -20.21 3.54
N TYR A 610 9.20 -21.01 3.60
CA TYR A 610 9.72 -21.56 4.85
C TYR A 610 10.16 -20.44 5.81
N VAL A 611 10.97 -19.49 5.33
CA VAL A 611 11.40 -18.34 6.14
C VAL A 611 10.22 -17.46 6.56
N ARG A 612 9.20 -17.34 5.72
CA ARG A 612 7.96 -16.64 6.07
C ARG A 612 7.28 -17.30 7.29
N TYR A 613 7.06 -18.61 7.25
CA TYR A 613 6.47 -19.36 8.37
C TYR A 613 7.30 -19.28 9.65
N LEU A 614 8.63 -19.33 9.56
CA LEU A 614 9.51 -19.13 10.71
C LEU A 614 9.32 -17.75 11.34
N ASN A 615 9.15 -16.72 10.52
CA ASN A 615 8.97 -15.35 11.00
C ASN A 615 7.60 -15.12 11.61
N HIS A 616 6.51 -15.70 11.07
CA HIS A 616 5.20 -15.70 11.72
C HIS A 616 5.29 -16.23 13.16
N VAL A 617 6.09 -17.27 13.40
CA VAL A 617 6.33 -17.79 14.75
C VAL A 617 7.27 -16.90 15.57
N THR A 618 8.36 -16.42 14.97
CA THR A 618 9.41 -15.64 15.64
C THR A 618 8.88 -14.43 16.40
N PHE A 619 7.96 -13.67 15.80
CA PHE A 619 7.45 -12.44 16.40
C PHE A 619 6.52 -12.68 17.60
N ASN A 620 6.11 -13.92 17.87
CA ASN A 620 5.41 -14.25 19.11
C ASN A 620 6.33 -14.14 20.33
N ILE A 621 7.63 -14.41 20.18
CA ILE A 621 8.62 -14.31 21.27
C ILE A 621 8.89 -12.84 21.53
N GLY A 622 8.39 -12.28 22.63
CA GLY A 622 8.43 -10.84 22.88
C GLY A 622 7.48 -10.02 21.99
N GLY A 623 6.39 -10.61 21.51
CA GLY A 623 5.36 -9.93 20.72
C GLY A 623 4.35 -9.15 21.58
N VAL A 624 3.69 -8.16 20.98
CA VAL A 624 2.66 -7.34 21.62
C VAL A 624 1.50 -7.13 20.65
N TYR A 625 0.30 -7.58 21.01
CA TYR A 625 -0.93 -7.27 20.29
C TYR A 625 -1.28 -5.79 20.48
N LEU A 626 -1.60 -5.10 19.40
CA LEU A 626 -1.91 -3.66 19.39
C LEU A 626 -3.36 -3.44 18.96
N ASN A 627 -4.05 -2.53 19.63
CA ASN A 627 -5.41 -2.12 19.28
C ASN A 627 -5.56 -0.62 19.42
N GLU A 628 -6.14 0.02 18.40
CA GLU A 628 -6.76 1.33 18.59
C GLU A 628 -8.02 1.15 19.43
N ARG A 629 -8.25 2.05 20.38
CA ARG A 629 -9.40 1.98 21.29
C ARG A 629 -9.83 3.34 21.81
N TYR A 630 -11.12 3.47 22.09
CA TYR A 630 -11.69 4.54 22.90
C TYR A 630 -12.11 4.03 24.28
N ASP A 631 -12.48 4.96 25.16
CA ASP A 631 -13.07 4.59 26.44
C ASP A 631 -14.41 3.87 26.21
N GLY A 632 -14.67 2.81 26.98
CA GLY A 632 -15.79 1.90 26.76
C GLY A 632 -15.53 0.73 25.82
N ASP A 633 -14.46 0.75 24.99
CA ASP A 633 -14.08 -0.42 24.20
C ASP A 633 -13.56 -1.57 25.06
N ALA A 634 -13.94 -2.79 24.70
CA ALA A 634 -13.65 -4.00 25.47
C ALA A 634 -12.18 -4.44 25.41
N ARG A 635 -11.47 -4.19 24.30
CA ARG A 635 -10.06 -4.58 24.13
C ARG A 635 -9.11 -3.56 24.75
N PRO A 636 -8.01 -3.99 25.38
CA PRO A 636 -6.96 -3.09 25.83
C PRO A 636 -6.18 -2.55 24.64
N GLY A 637 -5.55 -1.38 24.81
CA GLY A 637 -4.80 -0.72 23.73
C GLY A 637 -3.56 -1.52 23.31
N TYR A 638 -3.03 -2.32 24.23
CA TYR A 638 -2.02 -3.33 23.94
C TYR A 638 -2.17 -4.53 24.88
N GLN A 639 -1.65 -5.68 24.47
CA GLN A 639 -1.53 -6.87 25.30
C GLN A 639 -0.28 -7.66 24.91
N VAL A 640 0.56 -8.03 25.88
CA VAL A 640 1.71 -8.90 25.61
C VAL A 640 1.25 -10.31 25.21
N VAL A 641 2.00 -10.98 24.34
CA VAL A 641 1.72 -12.39 24.01
C VAL A 641 1.85 -13.24 25.28
N SER A 642 0.89 -14.15 25.51
CA SER A 642 0.89 -15.00 26.71
C SER A 642 2.13 -15.89 26.81
N ASN A 643 2.56 -16.18 28.05
CA ASN A 643 3.75 -17.00 28.31
C ASN A 643 3.71 -18.34 27.56
N GLU A 644 2.57 -19.04 27.60
CA GLU A 644 2.37 -20.30 26.87
C GLU A 644 2.66 -20.18 25.36
N LYS A 645 2.11 -19.16 24.69
CA LYS A 645 2.33 -18.94 23.25
C LYS A 645 3.80 -18.63 22.97
N GLN A 646 4.45 -17.81 23.80
CA GLN A 646 5.87 -17.49 23.64
C GLN A 646 6.77 -18.72 23.84
N GLU A 647 6.49 -19.55 24.85
CA GLU A 647 7.25 -20.78 25.10
C GLU A 647 7.10 -21.79 23.96
N ARG A 648 5.88 -21.97 23.44
CA ARG A 648 5.63 -22.81 22.26
C ARG A 648 6.37 -22.32 21.04
N ALA A 649 6.39 -21.00 20.80
CA ALA A 649 7.14 -20.41 19.70
C ALA A 649 8.66 -20.61 19.83
N LEU A 650 9.21 -20.43 21.04
CA LEU A 650 10.62 -20.69 21.35
C LEU A 650 10.99 -22.16 21.09
N GLN A 651 10.19 -23.08 21.61
CA GLN A 651 10.40 -24.52 21.43
C GLN A 651 10.33 -24.92 19.95
N PHE A 652 9.34 -24.41 19.21
CA PHE A 652 9.20 -24.67 17.78
C PHE A 652 10.44 -24.26 16.98
N LEU A 653 10.96 -23.04 17.20
CA LEU A 653 12.15 -22.57 16.50
C LEU A 653 13.41 -23.35 16.87
N LEU A 654 13.56 -23.71 18.15
CA LEU A 654 14.66 -24.59 18.59
C LEU A 654 14.61 -25.93 17.87
N GLU A 655 13.43 -26.53 17.70
CA GLU A 655 13.24 -27.77 16.95
C GLU A 655 13.57 -27.64 15.47
N GLN A 656 13.22 -26.52 14.83
CA GLN A 656 13.58 -26.28 13.42
C GLN A 656 15.09 -26.26 13.22
N VAL A 657 15.86 -25.70 14.16
CA VAL A 657 17.33 -25.64 14.08
C VAL A 657 17.99 -27.03 14.13
N LYS A 658 17.34 -28.04 14.70
CA LYS A 658 17.92 -29.40 14.83
C LYS A 658 18.02 -30.14 13.50
N ASP A 659 17.04 -29.96 12.62
CA ASP A 659 16.98 -30.71 11.37
C ASP A 659 16.35 -29.89 10.23
N LEU A 660 17.22 -29.29 9.43
CA LEU A 660 16.88 -28.67 8.15
C LEU A 660 17.32 -29.52 6.96
N THR A 661 17.67 -30.80 7.18
CA THR A 661 18.27 -31.64 6.12
C THR A 661 17.33 -31.91 4.95
N TRP A 662 16.03 -31.81 5.18
CA TRP A 662 15.00 -31.92 4.12
C TRP A 662 15.19 -30.86 3.02
N LEU A 663 15.70 -29.66 3.34
CA LEU A 663 16.00 -28.60 2.37
C LEU A 663 17.18 -28.93 1.45
N ASN A 664 18.00 -29.93 1.80
CA ASN A 664 19.14 -30.33 0.98
C ASN A 664 18.71 -30.96 -0.36
N ALA A 665 17.52 -31.58 -0.40
CA ALA A 665 16.90 -32.14 -1.60
C ALA A 665 17.90 -32.75 -2.61
N ARG A 666 18.76 -33.69 -2.16
CA ARG A 666 20.00 -34.08 -2.87
C ARG A 666 19.76 -34.49 -4.32
N GLU A 667 18.71 -35.27 -4.60
CA GLU A 667 18.40 -35.70 -5.96
C GLU A 667 17.94 -34.55 -6.85
N LEU A 668 17.09 -33.66 -6.33
CA LEU A 668 16.66 -32.46 -7.04
C LEU A 668 17.83 -31.51 -7.31
N ARG A 669 18.75 -31.35 -6.36
CA ARG A 669 19.91 -30.47 -6.52
C ARG A 669 20.92 -30.99 -7.56
N LYS A 670 20.94 -32.28 -7.89
CA LYS A 670 21.80 -32.82 -8.97
C LYS A 670 21.41 -32.27 -10.35
N THR A 671 20.17 -31.83 -10.52
CA THR A 671 19.65 -31.30 -11.79
C THR A 671 19.64 -29.77 -11.82
N MET A 672 20.21 -29.11 -10.80
CA MET A 672 20.22 -27.65 -10.64
C MET A 672 21.64 -27.08 -10.71
N PRO A 673 21.79 -25.77 -10.99
CA PRO A 673 23.08 -25.10 -10.82
C PRO A 673 23.63 -25.27 -9.41
N LEU A 674 24.96 -25.22 -9.26
CA LEU A 674 25.62 -25.31 -7.96
C LEU A 674 25.09 -24.20 -7.02
N MET A 675 24.50 -24.60 -5.89
CA MET A 675 23.98 -23.70 -4.87
C MET A 675 24.86 -23.72 -3.63
N GLY A 676 24.92 -22.58 -2.92
CA GLY A 676 25.53 -22.51 -1.60
C GLY A 676 24.75 -23.30 -0.53
N ASP A 677 25.33 -23.38 0.67
CA ASP A 677 24.71 -24.08 1.80
C ASP A 677 23.56 -23.27 2.43
N VAL A 678 22.38 -23.33 1.80
CA VAL A 678 21.14 -22.70 2.30
C VAL A 678 20.78 -23.23 3.68
N THR A 679 20.98 -24.52 3.92
CA THR A 679 20.66 -25.20 5.18
C THR A 679 21.50 -24.63 6.31
N GLY A 680 22.82 -24.61 6.15
CA GLY A 680 23.74 -24.05 7.13
C GLY A 680 23.51 -22.55 7.38
N PHE A 681 23.12 -21.79 6.35
CA PHE A 681 22.75 -20.37 6.50
C PHE A 681 21.47 -20.20 7.34
N LEU A 682 20.43 -20.99 7.10
CA LEU A 682 19.17 -20.86 7.84
C LEU A 682 19.31 -21.32 9.30
N GLU A 683 20.07 -22.39 9.57
CA GLU A 683 20.43 -22.76 10.95
C GLU A 683 21.08 -21.59 11.69
N ASP A 684 21.94 -20.84 10.99
CA ASP A 684 22.68 -19.71 11.53
C ASP A 684 21.76 -18.53 11.87
N GLU A 685 20.86 -18.18 10.95
CA GLU A 685 19.92 -17.09 11.12
C GLU A 685 18.83 -17.41 12.15
N ILE A 686 18.32 -18.64 12.20
CA ILE A 686 17.34 -19.03 13.24
C ILE A 686 17.99 -18.98 14.62
N PHE A 687 19.23 -19.45 14.75
CA PHE A 687 19.96 -19.36 16.02
C PHE A 687 20.15 -17.90 16.46
N LYS A 688 20.59 -17.04 15.53
CA LYS A 688 20.80 -15.61 15.78
C LYS A 688 19.50 -14.91 16.20
N ILE A 689 18.36 -15.22 15.58
CA ILE A 689 17.12 -14.53 15.93
C ILE A 689 16.61 -14.93 17.31
N LEU A 690 16.77 -16.20 17.71
CA LEU A 690 16.41 -16.65 19.05
C LEU A 690 17.12 -15.85 20.15
N THR A 691 18.39 -15.50 19.93
CA THR A 691 19.15 -14.65 20.86
C THR A 691 18.74 -13.18 20.77
N ASN A 692 18.45 -12.67 19.58
CA ASN A 692 18.09 -11.26 19.37
C ASN A 692 16.69 -10.93 19.92
N ARG A 693 15.77 -11.90 19.96
CA ARG A 693 14.43 -11.73 20.54
C ARG A 693 14.41 -11.64 22.06
N LEU A 694 15.51 -11.96 22.76
CA LEU A 694 15.61 -11.74 24.21
C LEU A 694 15.40 -10.27 24.59
N ASN A 695 15.78 -9.33 23.71
CA ASN A 695 15.55 -7.90 23.90
C ASN A 695 14.04 -7.58 23.93
N ALA A 696 13.27 -8.15 23.00
CA ALA A 696 11.83 -7.95 22.94
C ALA A 696 11.13 -8.58 24.15
N VAL A 697 11.58 -9.76 24.59
CA VAL A 697 11.09 -10.41 25.83
C VAL A 697 11.37 -9.52 27.04
N ALA A 698 12.56 -8.92 27.14
CA ALA A 698 12.91 -8.03 28.23
C ALA A 698 12.00 -6.79 28.30
N ILE A 699 11.62 -6.24 27.15
CA ILE A 699 10.68 -5.12 27.04
C ILE A 699 9.28 -5.55 27.49
N ASN A 700 8.80 -6.73 27.07
CA ASN A 700 7.50 -7.24 27.51
C ASN A 700 7.40 -7.35 29.04
N VAL A 701 8.47 -7.80 29.71
CA VAL A 701 8.52 -7.88 31.19
C VAL A 701 8.32 -6.51 31.86
N GLN A 702 8.81 -5.43 31.26
CA GLN A 702 8.61 -4.08 31.80
C GLN A 702 7.20 -3.53 31.57
N GLN A 703 6.53 -3.95 30.50
CA GLN A 703 5.25 -3.39 30.04
C GLN A 703 4.03 -4.20 30.49
N ALA A 704 4.23 -5.44 30.90
CA ALA A 704 3.13 -6.33 31.25
C ALA A 704 2.59 -6.06 32.66
N THR A 705 1.27 -6.18 32.79
CA THR A 705 0.55 -6.15 34.07
C THR A 705 0.39 -7.55 34.67
N GLU A 706 0.69 -8.61 33.90
CA GLU A 706 0.57 -10.00 34.30
C GLU A 706 1.81 -10.48 35.06
N LYS A 707 1.65 -11.44 35.99
CA LYS A 707 2.73 -11.92 36.87
C LYS A 707 3.52 -13.12 36.32
N ASP A 708 2.95 -13.86 35.37
CA ASP A 708 3.55 -15.07 34.81
C ASP A 708 3.98 -14.80 33.36
N LEU A 709 5.20 -14.27 33.21
CA LEU A 709 5.75 -13.86 31.92
C LEU A 709 7.00 -14.66 31.59
N LEU A 710 7.17 -14.95 30.32
CA LEU A 710 8.45 -15.42 29.80
C LEU A 710 9.51 -14.34 30.05
N THR A 711 10.56 -14.66 30.80
CA THR A 711 11.67 -13.73 31.06
C THR A 711 12.87 -14.06 30.18
N PRO A 712 13.77 -13.08 29.93
CA PRO A 712 15.02 -13.37 29.22
C PRO A 712 15.84 -14.48 29.90
N GLU A 713 15.79 -14.56 31.24
CA GLU A 713 16.44 -15.61 32.02
C GLU A 713 15.86 -16.99 31.73
N VAL A 714 14.54 -17.13 31.71
CA VAL A 714 13.87 -18.40 31.37
C VAL A 714 14.21 -18.81 29.93
N CYS A 715 14.16 -17.88 28.98
CA CYS A 715 14.51 -18.15 27.58
C CYS A 715 15.94 -18.70 27.44
N ILE A 716 16.92 -18.01 28.01
CA ILE A 716 18.33 -18.41 27.87
C ILE A 716 18.60 -19.75 28.57
N HIS A 717 17.89 -20.05 29.67
CA HIS A 717 17.93 -21.35 30.32
C HIS A 717 17.34 -22.46 29.45
N LYS A 718 16.17 -22.26 28.84
CA LYS A 718 15.57 -23.24 27.92
C LYS A 718 16.47 -23.50 26.71
N MET A 719 17.06 -22.45 26.13
CA MET A 719 18.04 -22.57 25.04
C MET A 719 19.28 -23.37 25.49
N TYR A 720 19.85 -23.04 26.65
CA TYR A 720 20.99 -23.77 27.23
C TYR A 720 20.65 -25.24 27.46
N ASP A 721 19.50 -25.53 28.05
CA ASP A 721 19.07 -26.89 28.35
C ASP A 721 18.86 -27.72 27.08
N PHE A 722 18.29 -27.11 26.04
CA PHE A 722 18.12 -27.72 24.73
C PHE A 722 19.46 -28.02 24.04
N ILE A 723 20.36 -27.04 23.97
CA ILE A 723 21.64 -27.12 23.25
C ILE A 723 22.62 -28.07 23.93
N PHE A 724 22.64 -28.08 25.27
CA PHE A 724 23.55 -28.92 26.05
C PHE A 724 22.94 -30.22 26.55
N ALA A 725 21.71 -30.57 26.16
CA ALA A 725 21.09 -31.85 26.53
C ALA A 725 21.98 -33.07 26.22
N PRO A 726 22.60 -33.20 25.02
CA PRO A 726 23.50 -34.32 24.73
C PRO A 726 24.75 -34.33 25.63
N THR A 727 25.32 -33.16 25.92
CA THR A 727 26.48 -33.00 26.82
C THR A 727 26.16 -33.40 28.25
N LYS A 728 24.98 -33.00 28.76
CA LYS A 728 24.50 -33.41 30.10
C LYS A 728 24.36 -34.94 30.18
N GLN A 729 23.86 -35.55 29.11
CA GLN A 729 23.70 -37.00 28.95
C GLN A 729 25.02 -37.75 28.69
N GLY A 730 26.14 -37.06 28.45
CA GLY A 730 27.42 -37.69 28.14
C GLY A 730 27.49 -38.33 26.75
N LYS A 731 26.59 -37.95 25.83
CA LYS A 731 26.56 -38.47 24.46
C LYS A 731 27.64 -37.81 23.60
N SER A 732 28.07 -38.53 22.55
CA SER A 732 28.89 -37.94 21.48
C SER A 732 28.04 -36.96 20.66
N LEU A 733 28.63 -35.84 20.27
CA LEU A 733 27.93 -34.77 19.57
C LEU A 733 27.99 -34.93 18.05
N SER A 734 26.87 -34.66 17.39
CA SER A 734 26.78 -34.44 15.95
C SER A 734 27.46 -33.12 15.54
N ALA A 735 27.66 -32.93 14.23
CA ALA A 735 28.18 -31.67 13.68
C ALA A 735 27.27 -30.46 14.01
N VAL A 736 25.95 -30.65 13.91
CA VAL A 736 24.95 -29.61 14.22
C VAL A 736 25.00 -29.24 15.70
N GLU A 737 25.02 -30.22 16.62
CA GLU A 737 25.09 -29.96 18.06
C GLU A 737 26.38 -29.20 18.45
N LYS A 738 27.53 -29.58 17.89
CA LYS A 738 28.80 -28.84 18.08
C LYS A 738 28.70 -27.40 17.57
N LYS A 739 28.11 -27.20 16.39
CA LYS A 739 27.90 -25.86 15.80
C LYS A 739 27.01 -24.99 16.70
N LEU A 740 25.94 -25.54 17.26
CA LEU A 740 25.06 -24.83 18.19
C LEU A 740 25.77 -24.45 19.50
N GLN A 741 26.57 -25.35 20.07
CA GLN A 741 27.35 -25.04 21.27
C GLN A 741 28.38 -23.92 21.02
N ILE A 742 29.07 -23.93 19.88
CA ILE A 742 30.01 -22.86 19.49
C ILE A 742 29.28 -21.52 19.41
N LYS A 743 28.14 -21.47 18.72
CA LYS A 743 27.38 -20.24 18.53
C LYS A 743 26.82 -19.70 19.84
N PHE A 744 26.27 -20.57 20.68
CA PHE A 744 25.77 -20.18 21.99
C PHE A 744 26.88 -19.60 22.87
N VAL A 745 28.02 -20.27 22.97
CA VAL A 745 29.18 -19.75 23.72
C VAL A 745 29.66 -18.41 23.15
N ALA A 746 29.74 -18.26 21.83
CA ALA A 746 30.11 -17.00 21.19
C ALA A 746 29.14 -15.86 21.56
N GLN A 747 27.83 -16.11 21.54
CA GLN A 747 26.83 -15.12 21.94
C GLN A 747 26.97 -14.74 23.42
N LEU A 748 27.17 -15.71 24.31
CA LEU A 748 27.36 -15.45 25.74
C LEU A 748 28.59 -14.57 25.98
N ILE A 749 29.71 -14.86 25.31
CA ILE A 749 30.93 -14.04 25.38
C ILE A 749 30.67 -12.62 24.89
N SER A 750 30.06 -12.47 23.71
CA SER A 750 29.82 -11.15 23.09
C SER A 750 28.93 -10.23 23.93
N ASN A 751 27.96 -10.79 24.66
CA ASN A 751 26.95 -9.99 25.37
C ASN A 751 27.16 -9.94 26.90
N SER A 752 28.12 -10.67 27.45
CA SER A 752 28.42 -10.66 28.89
C SER A 752 29.22 -9.43 29.35
N GLY A 753 29.74 -8.63 28.42
CA GLY A 753 30.57 -7.46 28.71
C GLY A 753 32.03 -7.78 29.02
N VAL A 754 32.44 -9.06 28.99
CA VAL A 754 33.81 -9.50 29.33
C VAL A 754 34.87 -9.17 28.27
N VAL A 755 34.45 -8.87 27.03
CA VAL A 755 35.36 -8.52 25.90
C VAL A 755 35.28 -7.02 25.55
N ALA A 756 34.31 -6.28 26.08
CA ALA A 756 34.14 -4.86 25.80
C ALA A 756 35.16 -4.04 26.61
N LYS A 757 35.95 -3.19 25.94
CA LYS A 757 36.93 -2.30 26.60
C LYS A 757 36.30 -1.11 27.34
N ASP A 758 35.03 -0.83 27.08
CA ASP A 758 34.24 0.20 27.75
C ASP A 758 33.13 -0.45 28.58
N MET A 759 32.93 0.02 29.83
CA MET A 759 31.84 -0.45 30.72
C MET A 759 30.42 -0.10 30.22
N GLY A 760 30.30 0.57 29.07
CA GLY A 760 29.04 0.90 28.42
C GLY A 760 28.77 0.00 27.22
N GLY A 761 28.10 -1.13 27.43
CA GLY A 761 27.48 -1.85 26.31
C GLY A 761 26.50 -0.92 25.59
N GLN A 762 26.42 -0.99 24.26
CA GLN A 762 25.40 -0.25 23.52
C GLN A 762 24.00 -0.69 24.01
N PRO A 763 23.11 0.25 24.39
CA PRO A 763 21.79 -0.10 24.86
C PRO A 763 21.01 -0.87 23.79
N PHE A 764 20.43 -2.02 24.15
CA PHE A 764 19.61 -2.81 23.22
C PHE A 764 18.27 -2.11 22.97
N THR A 765 17.94 -1.84 21.71
CA THR A 765 16.63 -1.29 21.34
C THR A 765 15.83 -2.31 20.53
N LEU A 766 14.50 -2.20 20.53
CA LEU A 766 13.64 -3.01 19.66
C LEU A 766 13.94 -2.79 18.16
N ALA A 767 14.56 -1.65 17.82
CA ALA A 767 14.75 -1.17 16.45
C ALA A 767 16.17 -1.38 15.87
N THR A 768 17.15 -1.85 16.64
CA THR A 768 18.57 -1.74 16.23
C THR A 768 19.16 -2.92 15.46
N GLU A 769 18.43 -3.99 15.15
CA GLU A 769 18.92 -5.09 14.31
C GLU A 769 17.77 -5.75 13.53
N ARG A 770 18.05 -6.45 12.42
CA ARG A 770 17.04 -7.27 11.71
C ARG A 770 16.46 -8.30 12.69
N GLN A 771 15.28 -8.03 13.25
CA GLN A 771 14.56 -8.85 14.23
C GLN A 771 13.79 -10.02 13.57
N MET A 772 14.36 -10.63 12.52
CA MET A 772 13.73 -11.70 11.74
C MET A 772 14.77 -12.69 11.21
N VAL A 773 14.35 -13.91 10.90
CA VAL A 773 15.13 -14.86 10.10
C VAL A 773 15.31 -14.28 8.70
N ALA A 774 16.56 -14.08 8.28
CA ALA A 774 16.85 -13.54 6.96
C ALA A 774 16.75 -14.59 5.85
N ILE A 775 16.44 -14.12 4.64
CA ILE A 775 16.51 -14.92 3.42
C ILE A 775 17.92 -14.77 2.81
N PRO A 776 18.57 -15.85 2.37
CA PRO A 776 19.88 -15.77 1.72
C PRO A 776 19.85 -14.88 0.47
N GLU A 777 20.90 -14.09 0.25
CA GLU A 777 20.95 -13.14 -0.88
C GLU A 777 20.88 -13.85 -2.25
N ALA A 778 21.45 -15.05 -2.37
CA ALA A 778 21.34 -15.85 -3.60
C ALA A 778 19.87 -16.21 -3.92
N VAL A 779 19.07 -16.50 -2.91
CA VAL A 779 17.63 -16.81 -3.04
C VAL A 779 16.86 -15.53 -3.38
N LYS A 780 17.23 -14.40 -2.77
CA LYS A 780 16.67 -13.07 -3.13
C LYS A 780 16.97 -12.67 -4.56
N ALA A 781 18.19 -12.89 -5.03
CA ALA A 781 18.58 -12.61 -6.41
C ALA A 781 17.73 -13.39 -7.41
N LYS A 782 17.48 -14.68 -7.16
CA LYS A 782 16.59 -15.51 -7.99
C LYS A 782 15.13 -15.07 -7.94
N SER A 783 14.65 -14.62 -6.79
CA SER A 783 13.31 -14.01 -6.70
C SER A 783 13.22 -12.74 -7.55
N ARG A 784 14.25 -11.88 -7.56
CA ARG A 784 14.29 -10.67 -8.39
C ARG A 784 14.34 -10.98 -9.89
N GLU A 785 15.05 -12.03 -10.28
CA GLU A 785 15.04 -12.52 -11.68
C GLU A 785 13.63 -12.99 -12.09
N MET A 786 12.87 -13.59 -11.17
CA MET A 786 11.55 -14.16 -11.47
C MET A 786 10.41 -13.14 -11.47
N TYR A 787 10.39 -12.24 -10.50
CA TYR A 787 9.25 -11.35 -10.22
C TYR A 787 9.57 -9.86 -10.37
N GLY A 788 10.81 -9.53 -10.75
CA GLY A 788 11.34 -8.19 -10.57
C GLY A 788 11.59 -7.87 -9.09
N GLU A 789 11.98 -6.63 -8.83
CA GLU A 789 12.11 -6.13 -7.46
C GLU A 789 10.73 -5.87 -6.87
N ILE A 790 10.50 -6.39 -5.67
CA ILE A 790 9.22 -6.28 -4.96
C ILE A 790 9.40 -5.24 -3.85
N PRO A 791 8.79 -4.05 -3.94
CA PRO A 791 8.90 -3.02 -2.90
C PRO A 791 8.44 -3.49 -1.51
N VAL A 792 9.04 -2.93 -0.45
CA VAL A 792 8.66 -3.18 0.96
C VAL A 792 7.19 -2.82 1.20
N GLN A 793 6.65 -1.86 0.45
CA GLN A 793 5.27 -1.43 0.61
C GLN A 793 4.24 -2.53 0.25
N TYR A 794 4.63 -3.52 -0.56
CA TYR A 794 3.71 -4.55 -1.03
C TYR A 794 3.71 -5.80 -0.16
N VAL A 795 4.89 -6.20 0.33
CA VAL A 795 5.10 -7.48 1.04
C VAL A 795 5.82 -7.31 2.38
N GLY A 796 5.94 -6.06 2.85
CA GLY A 796 6.60 -5.71 4.09
C GLY A 796 8.05 -6.20 4.13
N ILE A 797 8.41 -6.80 5.26
CA ILE A 797 9.75 -7.35 5.53
C ILE A 797 10.11 -8.57 4.67
N PHE A 798 9.15 -9.16 3.94
CA PHE A 798 9.36 -10.31 3.06
C PHE A 798 9.80 -9.93 1.64
N THR A 799 10.16 -8.68 1.41
CA THR A 799 10.69 -8.19 0.14
C THR A 799 11.92 -8.96 -0.34
N ASN A 800 12.08 -9.03 -1.67
CA ASN A 800 13.26 -9.57 -2.32
C ASN A 800 14.38 -8.52 -2.55
N ILE A 801 14.22 -7.28 -2.10
CA ILE A 801 15.31 -6.29 -2.08
C ILE A 801 16.02 -6.27 -0.72
N SER A 802 17.13 -5.54 -0.67
CA SER A 802 17.81 -5.26 0.60
C SER A 802 16.99 -4.28 1.42
N LEU A 803 16.68 -4.64 2.67
CA LEU A 803 16.06 -3.69 3.59
C LEU A 803 17.07 -2.57 3.93
N PRO A 804 16.66 -1.30 3.92
CA PRO A 804 17.52 -0.18 4.29
C PRO A 804 18.03 -0.32 5.73
N ASP A 805 19.17 0.32 6.02
CA ASP A 805 19.79 0.30 7.35
C ASP A 805 18.88 1.02 8.36
N TYR A 806 18.35 0.25 9.33
CA TYR A 806 17.36 0.70 10.31
C TYR A 806 17.85 1.83 11.22
N ASN A 807 19.16 2.07 11.28
CA ASN A 807 19.71 3.20 12.02
C ASN A 807 19.21 4.56 11.49
N ASN A 808 18.73 4.63 10.24
CA ASN A 808 18.14 5.85 9.66
C ASN A 808 16.64 6.04 9.98
N VAL A 809 15.93 4.99 10.41
CA VAL A 809 14.51 5.08 10.84
C VAL A 809 14.39 5.76 12.22
N LYS A 810 15.51 5.88 12.96
CA LYS A 810 15.59 6.58 14.25
C LYS A 810 15.17 8.06 14.23
N LYS A 811 14.97 8.70 13.05
CA LYS A 811 14.74 10.15 12.97
C LYS A 811 13.31 10.62 13.21
N ASP A 812 12.29 9.75 13.25
CA ASP A 812 10.89 10.19 13.31
C ASP A 812 10.08 9.76 14.54
N TRP A 813 10.74 9.25 15.60
CA TRP A 813 10.07 9.02 16.90
C TRP A 813 9.55 10.31 17.56
N GLY A 814 9.89 11.48 17.02
CA GLY A 814 9.45 12.80 17.49
C GLY A 814 8.14 13.31 16.88
N ASN A 815 7.70 12.76 15.74
CA ASN A 815 6.48 13.18 15.01
C ASN A 815 5.39 12.10 15.05
N VAL A 816 5.39 11.21 16.05
CA VAL A 816 4.44 10.09 16.04
C VAL A 816 3.01 10.62 16.21
N GLU A 817 2.20 10.35 15.20
CA GLU A 817 0.79 10.67 15.13
C GLU A 817 0.05 10.04 16.33
N ARG A 818 -0.75 10.85 17.04
CA ARG A 818 -1.37 10.47 18.31
C ARG A 818 -2.84 10.05 18.19
N GLN A 819 -3.45 10.16 17.01
CA GLN A 819 -4.86 9.85 16.81
C GLN A 819 -5.09 8.47 16.14
N GLY A 820 -4.03 7.69 15.88
CA GLY A 820 -4.15 6.31 15.47
C GLY A 820 -4.43 6.12 13.98
N PHE A 821 -4.12 7.10 13.13
CA PHE A 821 -4.25 6.99 11.66
C PHE A 821 -2.94 6.63 10.94
N ASP A 822 -1.80 6.62 11.62
CA ASP A 822 -0.52 6.17 11.04
C ASP A 822 -0.39 4.63 11.04
N PHE A 823 0.55 4.12 10.23
CA PHE A 823 0.87 2.70 10.06
C PHE A 823 1.52 2.05 11.28
N LEU A 824 1.98 2.86 12.25
CA LEU A 824 2.61 2.38 13.48
C LEU A 824 2.03 3.12 14.69
N GLN A 825 1.62 2.35 15.70
CA GLN A 825 1.27 2.91 16.99
C GLN A 825 2.57 3.35 17.72
N PRO A 826 2.65 4.57 18.29
CA PRO A 826 3.79 5.00 19.09
C PRO A 826 3.98 4.07 20.30
N ILE A 827 5.15 3.42 20.40
CA ILE A 827 5.56 2.74 21.63
C ILE A 827 6.89 3.34 22.10
N ALA A 828 6.87 4.00 23.26
CA ALA A 828 8.08 4.48 23.91
C ALA A 828 8.79 3.30 24.61
N ILE A 829 9.87 2.82 24.01
CA ILE A 829 10.60 1.65 24.51
C ILE A 829 11.97 2.09 25.02
N TYR A 830 12.27 1.75 26.28
CA TYR A 830 13.58 1.97 26.87
C TYR A 830 14.45 0.71 26.78
N PRO A 831 15.76 0.86 26.55
CA PRO A 831 16.67 -0.28 26.47
C PRO A 831 16.81 -1.01 27.81
N VAL A 832 16.96 -2.34 27.75
CA VAL A 832 17.15 -3.19 28.94
C VAL A 832 18.57 -3.76 28.96
N GLN A 833 19.28 -3.59 30.08
CA GLN A 833 20.64 -4.13 30.25
C GLN A 833 20.59 -5.61 30.66
N MET A 834 21.22 -6.49 29.89
CA MET A 834 21.22 -7.95 30.12
C MET A 834 22.61 -8.57 30.33
N SER A 835 23.68 -7.77 30.45
CA SER A 835 25.06 -8.28 30.50
C SER A 835 25.32 -9.26 31.64
N SER A 836 24.73 -9.02 32.82
CA SER A 836 24.83 -9.91 33.98
C SER A 836 24.22 -11.30 33.73
N LEU A 837 23.11 -11.36 33.00
CA LEU A 837 22.46 -12.62 32.64
C LEU A 837 23.37 -13.47 31.75
N TYR A 838 23.93 -12.87 30.70
CA TYR A 838 24.87 -13.55 29.80
C TYR A 838 26.13 -14.01 30.52
N PHE A 839 26.67 -13.19 31.43
CA PHE A 839 27.84 -13.56 32.24
C PHE A 839 27.57 -14.78 33.13
N ASN A 840 26.44 -14.81 33.83
CA ASN A 840 26.07 -15.94 34.67
C ASN A 840 25.91 -17.24 33.86
N MET A 841 25.27 -17.15 32.69
CA MET A 841 25.12 -18.30 31.80
C MET A 841 26.47 -18.78 31.23
N LEU A 842 27.41 -17.86 30.95
CA LEU A 842 28.76 -18.18 30.51
C LEU A 842 29.51 -18.99 31.58
N LYS A 843 29.46 -18.57 32.84
CA LYS A 843 30.05 -19.29 33.97
C LYS A 843 29.40 -20.66 34.17
N ARG A 844 28.06 -20.76 34.07
CA ARG A 844 27.34 -22.03 34.15
C ARG A 844 27.78 -23.01 33.04
N THR A 845 27.94 -22.51 31.83
CA THR A 845 28.42 -23.30 30.67
C THR A 845 29.86 -23.78 30.90
N GLN A 846 30.74 -22.94 31.44
CA GLN A 846 32.11 -23.32 31.83
C GLN A 846 32.12 -24.51 32.79
N VAL A 847 31.29 -24.47 33.84
CA VAL A 847 31.20 -25.54 34.85
C VAL A 847 30.74 -26.85 34.22
N LEU A 848 29.69 -26.82 33.39
CA LEU A 848 29.20 -28.03 32.71
C LEU A 848 30.29 -28.64 31.83
N LEU A 849 30.93 -27.84 30.97
CA LEU A 849 31.96 -28.32 30.06
C LEU A 849 33.15 -28.93 30.82
N ARG A 850 33.61 -28.32 31.92
CA ARG A 850 34.67 -28.89 32.78
C ARG A 850 34.28 -30.26 33.34
N SER A 851 33.02 -30.40 33.78
CA SER A 851 32.52 -31.67 34.34
C SER A 851 32.38 -32.79 33.30
N LYS A 852 32.26 -32.45 32.00
CA LYS A 852 32.00 -33.40 30.90
C LYS A 852 33.14 -33.53 29.88
N GLN A 853 34.26 -32.85 30.08
CA GLN A 853 35.39 -32.79 29.12
C GLN A 853 35.99 -34.16 28.74
N THR A 854 35.75 -35.21 29.54
CA THR A 854 36.21 -36.58 29.29
C THR A 854 35.17 -37.48 28.64
N GLN A 855 33.96 -36.99 28.39
CA GLN A 855 32.82 -37.77 27.88
C GLN A 855 32.68 -37.69 26.36
N GLY A 856 32.10 -38.72 25.73
CA GLY A 856 31.91 -38.82 24.28
C GLY A 856 33.16 -39.28 23.51
N ASN A 857 33.06 -39.30 22.18
CA ASN A 857 34.15 -39.66 21.27
C ASN A 857 35.28 -38.59 21.25
N ASP A 858 36.41 -38.93 20.63
CA ASP A 858 37.63 -38.09 20.62
C ASP A 858 37.38 -36.68 20.09
N ASP A 859 36.59 -36.59 19.02
CA ASP A 859 36.17 -35.34 18.39
C ASP A 859 35.28 -34.49 19.32
N THR A 860 34.35 -35.11 20.06
CA THR A 860 33.55 -34.43 21.10
C THR A 860 34.42 -33.93 22.25
N ARG A 861 35.39 -34.73 22.71
CA ARG A 861 36.31 -34.31 23.78
C ARG A 861 37.20 -33.13 23.35
N MET A 862 37.69 -33.15 22.11
CA MET A 862 38.44 -32.02 21.55
C MET A 862 37.58 -30.77 21.44
N HIS A 863 36.32 -30.92 21.01
CA HIS A 863 35.35 -29.83 20.95
C HIS A 863 35.11 -29.17 22.31
N TYR A 864 34.90 -29.96 23.38
CA TYR A 864 34.74 -29.42 24.74
C TYR A 864 35.98 -28.66 25.22
N LYS A 865 37.18 -29.18 24.95
CA LYS A 865 38.44 -28.48 25.27
C LYS A 865 38.56 -27.16 24.54
N LEU A 866 38.18 -27.10 23.26
CA LEU A 866 38.18 -25.87 22.48
C LEU A 866 37.21 -24.82 23.05
N LEU A 867 35.99 -25.22 23.41
CA LEU A 867 35.03 -24.30 24.02
C LEU A 867 35.51 -23.78 25.38
N LEU A 868 36.06 -24.65 26.23
CA LEU A 868 36.63 -24.26 27.51
C LEU A 868 37.76 -23.25 27.33
N TYR A 869 38.69 -23.52 26.41
CA TYR A 869 39.77 -22.59 26.10
C TYR A 869 39.23 -21.21 25.69
N LYS A 870 38.23 -21.15 24.79
CA LYS A 870 37.62 -19.88 24.37
C LYS A 870 36.97 -19.12 25.53
N ILE A 871 36.22 -19.82 26.39
CA ILE A 871 35.58 -19.21 27.56
C ILE A 871 36.63 -18.69 28.54
N GLU A 872 37.71 -19.45 28.77
CA GLU A 872 38.78 -19.03 29.68
C GLU A 872 39.58 -17.85 29.14
N GLN A 873 39.79 -17.75 27.83
CA GLN A 873 40.40 -16.56 27.23
C GLN A 873 39.51 -15.33 27.33
N ALA A 874 38.19 -15.48 27.20
CA ALA A 874 37.25 -14.37 27.33
C ALA A 874 37.07 -13.88 28.78
N LEU A 875 37.36 -14.72 29.78
CA LEU A 875 37.25 -14.38 31.21
C LEU A 875 38.56 -13.87 31.83
N LYS A 876 39.65 -13.84 31.05
CA LYS A 876 40.94 -13.23 31.43
C LYS A 876 40.93 -11.76 31.06
#